data_AF-A0A519EJT7-F1
#
_entry.id   AF-A0A519EJT7-F1
#
_cell.length_a   1.000
_cell.length_b   1.000
_cell.length_c   1.000
_cell.angle_alpha   90.00
_cell.angle_beta   90.00
_cell.angle_gamma   90.00
#
_symmetry.space_group_name_H-M   'P 1'
#
loop_
_entity.id
_entity.type
_entity.pdbx_description
1 polymer ?
#
loop_
_entity_poly.entity_id
_entity_poly.type
_entity_poly.pdbx_seq_one_letter_code
_entity_poly.pdbx_strand_id
1 'polypeptide(L)'
;KHSKEYYVPSMSSRTVVYKGLLLADQVGVYYLDLSDERCVSAIGLVHQRFSTNTFPKWPLAHPYRYVAHNGEINTVRGNYNWMKAREGVMSSPVLAADLKKLYPISFAGQSDTATFDNCLELMTMAGYPISQAVMMMIPEPWEQHTTMDERRRAFYEYHAAMMEPWDGPASIVFTDGRQIGATLDRNGLRPSRYCVTDDDLVIMASESGVLPIPEHKIVRKWRLQPGKMFLIDLEQGRMIDDDELKAYVVNTKPYKQWIENLRIKLDSVEAPAPEVHESKVSLLDRQQAFGYTQEDIKFLLSPMAQAGEEGIGSMGNDSPLAVLSSKNKTLYNYFRQMFAQVTNPPIDPIREAIVMSLVSFIGPKPNLLDINQVNPPMRLEVSQPILDFADMAKLRNIEQHTQGKFRSTTLDITYPADWGREGVEAKLASLCAEAVDAIKGGSNILIVSDRGVSATQVAIPALLASSAIHQHLVREGLRTTAGLVVETGSAREVHHFGVLAGYGAEAVHPYLAMETLASLHAELSGDLSAEKAIYNYVKAIGKGLSKIMSKMGVSTYMSYCGAQLFEAIGLNNDTIGKYFSGTASRVEGIGVFEIAEEALRMHAAAFGDDPVLAAMLDAGGEYAWRTRGEDHMWTPDAIAKLQHSTRANNWSTYKEYAQIINDQSRRHMTLRGLFEFKIDPSKAIPVEEVESAADIVKRFATGAMSLGSISTEAHSTLAVAMNRIGGKSNTGEGGEDPARYRNELKGIPVKVGDTLKSVIGEANVEVDLPLLAGDSLRSKIKQVASGRFGVTAEYLSSADQIQIKMAQGAKPGEGGQLPGGKVTEYIGKQRYSVPGVGLISPPPHHDIYSIEDLAQLIHDLKNVAPHASISTKLVSEVGVGTVAAGVTKCKSDHLVIAGHDGGTGASPWSSIKHAGGPWEIGLAETQQTLVLNRLRGRVRVQADGQMKTGRDVAIGALLGADEFGFATAPLIVEGCIMMRKCHLNTCPVGVATQDPVLRKKFSGKPEHVVNYFFFIAEEVRQIMAQLGIRTFNEMIGRADLLDMKKGIAHWKASGLDFSRLFAMPNVPDDVPRFHVEDQDHGLEHNLDTKLIEKSRAAIDKGEKVQFIEVVRNVNRTVGAKLSGALTRVHPEGLPDDSIRIQLEGTGGQSFGAFLARGITLYLIGDANDYTGKGLSGGRIVVRPSLDFRGEAVRNTIVGNTVMYGA
;
A
#
# COMPACT_ATOMS: atom_id res chain seq x y z
N LYS A 1 -35.40 -5.12 -0.15
CA LYS A 1 -35.98 -6.47 -0.34
C LYS A 1 -35.55 -7.50 0.72
N HIS A 2 -34.52 -7.25 1.54
CA HIS A 2 -34.21 -8.08 2.71
C HIS A 2 -34.38 -7.24 3.99
N SER A 3 -34.90 -7.84 5.08
CA SER A 3 -34.93 -7.20 6.39
C SER A 3 -33.48 -6.94 6.83
N LYS A 4 -33.17 -5.70 7.24
CA LYS A 4 -31.84 -5.34 7.77
C LYS A 4 -31.65 -5.74 9.24
N GLU A 5 -32.67 -6.32 9.87
CA GLU A 5 -32.74 -6.56 11.31
C GLU A 5 -32.62 -8.05 11.69
N TYR A 6 -32.62 -8.97 10.72
CA TYR A 6 -32.55 -10.42 10.98
C TYR A 6 -31.15 -10.98 10.69
N TYR A 7 -30.54 -11.61 11.70
CA TYR A 7 -29.27 -12.33 11.58
C TYR A 7 -29.25 -13.51 12.56
N VAL A 8 -28.70 -14.64 12.13
CA VAL A 8 -28.57 -15.86 12.92
C VAL A 8 -27.09 -16.10 13.24
N PRO A 9 -26.62 -15.85 14.48
CA PRO A 9 -25.23 -16.05 14.87
C PRO A 9 -24.76 -17.50 14.75
N SER A 10 -25.62 -18.43 15.15
CA SER A 10 -25.40 -19.88 15.07
C SER A 10 -26.74 -20.61 15.05
N MET A 11 -26.80 -21.74 14.34
CA MET A 11 -27.94 -22.67 14.38
C MET A 11 -27.41 -24.10 14.28
N SER A 12 -26.97 -24.64 15.41
CA SER A 12 -26.26 -25.92 15.49
C SER A 12 -26.61 -26.64 16.79
N SER A 13 -26.52 -27.96 16.79
CA SER A 13 -26.64 -28.81 17.98
C SER A 13 -25.30 -29.06 18.68
N ARG A 14 -24.20 -28.54 18.13
CA ARG A 14 -22.83 -28.72 18.64
C ARG A 14 -22.17 -27.43 19.10
N THR A 15 -22.52 -26.32 18.46
CA THR A 15 -21.90 -25.01 18.69
C THR A 15 -22.96 -23.94 18.92
N VAL A 16 -22.67 -23.02 19.83
CA VAL A 16 -23.51 -21.84 20.11
C VAL A 16 -22.62 -20.60 20.20
N VAL A 17 -23.05 -19.50 19.58
CA VAL A 17 -22.27 -18.25 19.52
C VAL A 17 -22.97 -17.14 20.30
N TYR A 18 -22.36 -16.72 21.41
CA TYR A 18 -22.75 -15.54 22.18
C TYR A 18 -21.86 -14.36 21.77
N LYS A 19 -22.44 -13.36 21.10
CA LYS A 19 -21.68 -12.19 20.61
C LYS A 19 -22.47 -10.90 20.67
N GLY A 20 -21.78 -9.77 20.69
CA GLY A 20 -22.42 -8.46 20.74
C GLY A 20 -21.44 -7.30 20.66
N LEU A 21 -21.98 -6.09 20.68
CA LEU A 21 -21.22 -4.85 20.71
C LEU A 21 -20.84 -4.50 22.16
N LEU A 22 -20.01 -5.36 22.75
CA LEU A 22 -19.66 -5.33 24.17
C LEU A 22 -18.14 -5.22 24.33
N LEU A 23 -17.69 -4.60 25.43
CA LEU A 23 -16.31 -4.77 25.89
C LEU A 23 -16.10 -6.21 26.38
N ALA A 24 -14.86 -6.68 26.35
CA ALA A 24 -14.54 -8.07 26.70
C ALA A 24 -14.98 -8.44 28.12
N ASP A 25 -14.87 -7.51 29.07
CA ASP A 25 -15.31 -7.65 30.47
C ASP A 25 -16.83 -7.60 30.65
N GLN A 26 -17.59 -7.18 29.63
CA GLN A 26 -19.05 -7.05 29.67
C GLN A 26 -19.78 -8.30 29.17
N VAL A 27 -19.09 -9.24 28.51
CA VAL A 27 -19.74 -10.41 27.88
C VAL A 27 -20.50 -11.27 28.90
N GLY A 28 -19.85 -11.65 30.01
CA GLY A 28 -20.48 -12.43 31.08
C GLY A 28 -21.50 -11.65 31.91
N VAL A 29 -21.45 -10.31 31.87
CA VAL A 29 -22.44 -9.43 32.52
C VAL A 29 -23.73 -9.38 31.70
N TYR A 30 -23.61 -9.35 30.37
CA TYR A 30 -24.76 -9.27 29.47
C TYR A 30 -25.43 -10.63 29.26
N TYR A 31 -24.64 -11.68 29.03
CA TYR A 31 -25.14 -13.05 28.81
C TYR A 31 -25.03 -13.89 30.08
N LEU A 32 -26.07 -13.84 30.91
CA LEU A 32 -26.12 -14.54 32.20
C LEU A 32 -25.98 -16.07 32.07
N ASP A 33 -26.36 -16.64 30.93
CA ASP A 33 -26.18 -18.06 30.62
C ASP A 33 -24.72 -18.50 30.79
N LEU A 34 -23.74 -17.64 30.46
CA LEU A 34 -22.31 -17.95 30.55
C LEU A 34 -21.79 -18.02 32.00
N SER A 35 -22.57 -17.47 32.95
CA SER A 35 -22.25 -17.55 34.39
C SER A 35 -22.95 -18.73 35.07
N ASP A 36 -23.82 -19.45 34.36
CA ASP A 36 -24.55 -20.60 34.90
C ASP A 36 -23.65 -21.84 34.92
N GLU A 37 -23.60 -22.56 36.04
CA GLU A 37 -22.76 -23.76 36.21
C GLU A 37 -23.11 -24.89 35.22
N ARG A 38 -24.32 -24.86 34.63
CA ARG A 38 -24.73 -25.81 33.58
C ARG A 38 -24.08 -25.51 32.24
N CYS A 39 -23.53 -24.32 32.02
CA CYS A 39 -22.82 -23.94 30.81
C CYS A 39 -21.41 -24.54 30.80
N VAL A 40 -21.33 -25.83 30.50
CA VAL A 40 -20.06 -26.59 30.39
C VAL A 40 -19.74 -26.83 28.92
N SER A 41 -18.47 -26.64 28.55
CA SER A 41 -18.00 -26.87 27.18
C SER A 41 -16.58 -27.44 27.16
N ALA A 42 -16.31 -28.32 26.19
CA ALA A 42 -14.95 -28.79 25.89
C ALA A 42 -14.15 -27.77 25.06
N ILE A 43 -14.83 -26.77 24.45
CA ILE A 43 -14.21 -25.72 23.63
C ILE A 43 -14.70 -24.35 24.11
N GLY A 44 -13.77 -23.40 24.26
CA GLY A 44 -14.07 -21.98 24.40
C GLY A 44 -13.31 -21.18 23.35
N LEU A 45 -14.02 -20.32 22.61
CA LEU A 45 -13.44 -19.42 21.62
C LEU A 45 -13.93 -17.99 21.88
N VAL A 46 -12.99 -17.08 22.14
CA VAL A 46 -13.27 -15.68 22.42
C VAL A 46 -12.56 -14.81 21.39
N HIS A 47 -13.23 -13.75 20.95
CA HIS A 47 -12.64 -12.80 20.02
C HIS A 47 -13.11 -11.37 20.32
N GLN A 48 -12.17 -10.44 20.38
CA GLN A 48 -12.45 -9.01 20.43
C GLN A 48 -11.98 -8.35 19.14
N ARG A 49 -12.90 -7.65 18.46
CA ARG A 49 -12.67 -7.04 17.15
C ARG A 49 -12.31 -5.56 17.29
N PHE A 50 -11.23 -5.13 16.63
CA PHE A 50 -10.97 -3.72 16.37
C PHE A 50 -11.61 -3.34 15.02
N SER A 51 -12.33 -2.21 14.96
CA SER A 51 -12.96 -1.77 13.71
C SER A 51 -12.56 -0.38 13.28
N THR A 52 -12.29 -0.24 11.98
CA THR A 52 -12.12 1.03 11.28
C THR A 52 -13.44 1.81 11.17
N ASN A 53 -14.61 1.16 11.26
CA ASN A 53 -15.92 1.84 11.27
C ASN A 53 -16.36 2.20 12.71
N THR A 54 -17.05 3.33 12.90
CA THR A 54 -17.67 3.69 14.20
C THR A 54 -19.10 3.23 14.32
N PHE A 55 -19.83 3.02 13.21
CA PHE A 55 -21.22 2.57 13.22
C PHE A 55 -21.26 1.07 13.54
N PRO A 56 -21.55 0.71 14.79
CA PRO A 56 -21.33 -0.65 15.23
C PRO A 56 -22.52 -1.50 14.75
N LYS A 57 -22.22 -2.69 14.21
CA LYS A 57 -23.24 -3.63 13.72
C LYS A 57 -23.06 -4.97 14.41
N TRP A 58 -24.10 -5.40 15.13
CA TRP A 58 -24.12 -6.69 15.83
C TRP A 58 -23.71 -7.89 14.96
N PRO A 59 -24.18 -8.04 13.70
CA PRO A 59 -23.79 -9.18 12.87
C PRO A 59 -22.28 -9.28 12.59
N LEU A 60 -21.55 -8.16 12.67
CA LEU A 60 -20.10 -8.10 12.39
C LEU A 60 -19.24 -8.42 13.62
N ALA A 61 -19.84 -8.64 14.79
CA ALA A 61 -19.12 -9.18 15.93
C ALA A 61 -18.69 -10.63 15.64
N HIS A 62 -17.58 -11.04 16.23
CA HIS A 62 -17.07 -12.42 16.17
C HIS A 62 -17.44 -13.17 17.46
N PRO A 63 -17.36 -14.52 17.47
CA PRO A 63 -17.08 -15.41 16.34
C PRO A 63 -18.16 -15.44 15.24
N TYR A 64 -17.80 -15.97 14.08
CA TYR A 64 -18.75 -16.44 13.05
C TYR A 64 -19.11 -17.91 13.30
N ARG A 65 -19.76 -18.58 12.34
CA ARG A 65 -20.32 -19.93 12.55
C ARG A 65 -19.22 -20.98 12.69
N TYR A 66 -18.21 -20.87 11.84
CA TYR A 66 -17.06 -21.79 11.79
C TYR A 66 -15.77 -21.12 12.23
N VAL A 67 -15.64 -19.79 12.07
CA VAL A 67 -14.35 -19.12 12.25
C VAL A 67 -14.35 -17.96 13.25
N ALA A 68 -13.22 -17.78 13.92
CA ALA A 68 -12.78 -16.49 14.43
C ALA A 68 -11.49 -16.10 13.70
N HIS A 69 -11.48 -14.89 13.17
CA HIS A 69 -10.37 -14.37 12.38
C HIS A 69 -9.82 -13.11 13.05
N ASN A 70 -8.52 -13.10 13.36
CA ASN A 70 -7.78 -11.87 13.63
C ASN A 70 -6.87 -11.59 12.43
N GLY A 71 -7.12 -10.48 11.73
CA GLY A 71 -6.45 -10.16 10.48
C GLY A 71 -7.38 -9.48 9.47
N GLU A 72 -6.97 -9.49 8.21
CA GLU A 72 -7.70 -8.92 7.07
C GLU A 72 -7.40 -9.76 5.81
N ILE A 73 -8.43 -10.15 5.06
CA ILE A 73 -8.24 -10.88 3.78
C ILE A 73 -8.15 -9.88 2.63
N ASN A 74 -6.92 -9.57 2.20
CA ASN A 74 -6.66 -8.54 1.18
C ASN A 74 -7.07 -8.97 -0.24
N THR A 75 -7.26 -10.27 -0.50
CA THR A 75 -7.77 -10.79 -1.78
C THR A 75 -9.29 -10.97 -1.82
N VAL A 76 -10.02 -10.58 -0.78
CA VAL A 76 -11.47 -10.84 -0.64
C VAL A 76 -12.28 -10.46 -1.89
N ARG A 77 -11.96 -9.35 -2.55
CA ARG A 77 -12.68 -8.92 -3.75
C ARG A 77 -12.52 -9.91 -4.91
N GLY A 78 -11.29 -10.41 -5.13
CA GLY A 78 -11.03 -11.47 -6.10
C GLY A 78 -11.71 -12.77 -5.73
N ASN A 79 -11.57 -13.20 -4.47
CA ASN A 79 -12.18 -14.44 -3.97
C ASN A 79 -13.71 -14.42 -4.11
N TYR A 80 -14.34 -13.29 -3.77
CA TYR A 80 -15.78 -13.07 -3.96
C TYR A 80 -16.16 -13.14 -5.44
N ASN A 81 -15.43 -12.46 -6.33
CA ASN A 81 -15.70 -12.46 -7.77
C ASN A 81 -15.60 -13.87 -8.35
N TRP A 82 -14.59 -14.63 -7.93
CA TRP A 82 -14.37 -16.01 -8.38
C TRP A 82 -15.41 -16.98 -7.80
N MET A 83 -15.81 -16.83 -6.55
CA MET A 83 -16.93 -17.60 -5.99
C MET A 83 -18.24 -17.28 -6.71
N LYS A 84 -18.50 -16.01 -7.02
CA LYS A 84 -19.65 -15.60 -7.83
C LYS A 84 -19.61 -16.21 -9.23
N ALA A 85 -18.44 -16.26 -9.88
CA ALA A 85 -18.28 -16.89 -11.18
C ALA A 85 -18.54 -18.42 -11.16
N ARG A 86 -18.47 -19.06 -9.99
CA ARG A 86 -18.77 -20.48 -9.79
C ARG A 86 -20.25 -20.73 -9.49
N GLU A 87 -21.03 -19.70 -9.13
CA GLU A 87 -22.47 -19.85 -8.87
C GLU A 87 -23.19 -20.32 -10.14
N GLY A 88 -24.02 -21.35 -10.02
CA GLY A 88 -24.78 -21.93 -11.13
C GLY A 88 -24.09 -23.05 -11.91
N VAL A 89 -22.76 -23.15 -11.84
CA VAL A 89 -21.97 -24.24 -12.48
C VAL A 89 -21.43 -25.28 -11.50
N MET A 90 -21.34 -24.94 -10.22
CA MET A 90 -20.95 -25.92 -9.19
C MET A 90 -21.98 -27.04 -9.07
N SER A 91 -21.48 -28.25 -8.83
CA SER A 91 -22.30 -29.41 -8.44
C SER A 91 -21.69 -30.09 -7.22
N SER A 92 -22.53 -30.55 -6.30
CA SER A 92 -22.09 -31.25 -5.09
C SER A 92 -22.81 -32.59 -5.00
N PRO A 93 -22.09 -33.71 -4.78
CA PRO A 93 -22.72 -35.01 -4.57
C PRO A 93 -23.48 -35.07 -3.24
N VAL A 94 -23.13 -34.23 -2.26
CA VAL A 94 -23.74 -34.20 -0.93
C VAL A 94 -24.96 -33.27 -0.90
N LEU A 95 -24.79 -32.02 -1.35
CA LEU A 95 -25.88 -31.02 -1.32
C LEU A 95 -26.87 -31.19 -2.48
N ALA A 96 -26.46 -31.86 -3.57
CA ALA A 96 -27.29 -32.15 -4.73
C ALA A 96 -28.11 -30.93 -5.22
N ALA A 97 -29.43 -31.08 -5.37
CA ALA A 97 -30.31 -30.01 -5.83
C ALA A 97 -30.47 -28.84 -4.84
N ASP A 98 -30.18 -29.07 -3.56
CA ASP A 98 -30.33 -28.06 -2.50
C ASP A 98 -29.24 -27.00 -2.55
N LEU A 99 -28.12 -27.25 -3.24
CA LEU A 99 -27.07 -26.25 -3.47
C LEU A 99 -27.64 -24.94 -4.05
N LYS A 100 -28.64 -25.03 -4.94
CA LYS A 100 -29.28 -23.84 -5.54
C LYS A 100 -30.03 -22.97 -4.53
N LYS A 101 -30.48 -23.54 -3.40
CA LYS A 101 -31.16 -22.81 -2.32
C LYS A 101 -30.20 -21.91 -1.53
N LEU A 102 -28.90 -22.17 -1.63
CA LEU A 102 -27.87 -21.45 -0.89
C LEU A 102 -27.41 -20.18 -1.63
N TYR A 103 -27.76 -20.01 -2.91
CA TYR A 103 -27.32 -18.84 -3.68
C TYR A 103 -28.11 -17.56 -3.32
N PRO A 104 -27.44 -16.39 -3.23
CA PRO A 104 -25.98 -16.23 -3.34
C PRO A 104 -25.24 -16.72 -2.09
N ILE A 105 -24.07 -17.33 -2.26
CA ILE A 105 -23.28 -17.87 -1.14
C ILE A 105 -22.79 -16.74 -0.22
N SER A 106 -22.42 -15.60 -0.81
CA SER A 106 -22.04 -14.40 -0.08
C SER A 106 -22.73 -13.18 -0.69
N PHE A 107 -23.12 -12.23 0.14
CA PHE A 107 -23.75 -10.99 -0.32
C PHE A 107 -22.72 -9.90 -0.55
N ALA A 108 -22.95 -9.07 -1.57
CA ALA A 108 -22.11 -7.90 -1.82
C ALA A 108 -22.05 -6.98 -0.58
N GLY A 109 -20.84 -6.62 -0.16
CA GLY A 109 -20.60 -5.72 0.97
C GLY A 109 -20.60 -6.39 2.36
N GLN A 110 -20.64 -7.72 2.44
CA GLN A 110 -20.26 -8.42 3.67
C GLN A 110 -18.78 -8.21 4.00
N SER A 111 -18.41 -8.40 5.28
CA SER A 111 -16.99 -8.35 5.65
C SER A 111 -16.23 -9.51 5.02
N ASP A 112 -14.93 -9.34 4.93
CA ASP A 112 -13.96 -10.34 4.50
C ASP A 112 -14.13 -11.69 5.22
N THR A 113 -14.19 -11.66 6.55
CA THR A 113 -14.33 -12.84 7.40
C THR A 113 -15.66 -13.54 7.18
N ALA A 114 -16.75 -12.79 6.95
CA ALA A 114 -18.06 -13.38 6.69
C ALA A 114 -18.04 -14.12 5.33
N THR A 115 -17.39 -13.54 4.33
CA THR A 115 -17.24 -14.16 3.01
C THR A 115 -16.40 -15.44 3.10
N PHE A 116 -15.35 -15.44 3.92
CA PHE A 116 -14.54 -16.62 4.20
C PHE A 116 -15.34 -17.70 4.94
N ASP A 117 -16.06 -17.34 6.01
CA ASP A 117 -16.91 -18.25 6.80
C ASP A 117 -17.96 -18.92 5.92
N ASN A 118 -18.64 -18.16 5.05
CA ASN A 118 -19.64 -18.70 4.11
C ASN A 118 -19.03 -19.73 3.14
N CYS A 119 -17.82 -19.46 2.63
CA CYS A 119 -17.12 -20.37 1.73
C CYS A 119 -16.68 -21.65 2.46
N LEU A 120 -16.11 -21.51 3.67
CA LEU A 120 -15.71 -22.65 4.50
C LEU A 120 -16.90 -23.51 4.91
N GLU A 121 -18.02 -22.88 5.29
CA GLU A 121 -19.28 -23.56 5.60
C GLU A 121 -19.77 -24.35 4.38
N LEU A 122 -19.77 -23.75 3.18
CA LEU A 122 -20.14 -24.44 1.94
C LEU A 122 -19.25 -25.65 1.66
N MET A 123 -17.92 -25.50 1.75
CA MET A 123 -16.97 -26.59 1.49
C MET A 123 -17.15 -27.73 2.50
N THR A 124 -17.30 -27.40 3.78
CA THR A 124 -17.50 -28.39 4.84
C THR A 124 -18.84 -29.12 4.65
N MET A 125 -19.92 -28.41 4.35
CA MET A 125 -21.24 -29.00 4.09
C MET A 125 -21.29 -29.81 2.78
N ALA A 126 -20.43 -29.50 1.82
CA ALA A 126 -20.25 -30.29 0.61
C ALA A 126 -19.46 -31.60 0.85
N GLY A 127 -18.91 -31.80 2.05
CA GLY A 127 -18.28 -33.05 2.50
C GLY A 127 -16.76 -33.01 2.61
N TYR A 128 -16.10 -31.87 2.45
CA TYR A 128 -14.67 -31.76 2.77
C TYR A 128 -14.45 -31.83 4.29
N PRO A 129 -13.42 -32.55 4.77
CA PRO A 129 -12.90 -32.34 6.13
C PRO A 129 -12.53 -30.87 6.32
N ILE A 130 -12.90 -30.26 7.46
CA ILE A 130 -12.69 -28.83 7.69
C ILE A 130 -11.21 -28.43 7.57
N SER A 131 -10.30 -29.28 8.06
CA SER A 131 -8.85 -29.07 7.93
C SER A 131 -8.38 -29.05 6.48
N GLN A 132 -8.90 -29.94 5.63
CA GLN A 132 -8.62 -29.94 4.19
C GLN A 132 -9.17 -28.68 3.51
N ALA A 133 -10.40 -28.26 3.84
CA ALA A 133 -10.98 -27.05 3.28
C ALA A 133 -10.15 -25.80 3.63
N VAL A 134 -9.69 -25.70 4.88
CA VAL A 134 -8.77 -24.63 5.32
C VAL A 134 -7.43 -24.71 4.58
N MET A 135 -6.84 -25.90 4.40
CA MET A 135 -5.62 -26.07 3.60
C MET A 135 -5.77 -25.65 2.13
N MET A 136 -6.98 -25.78 1.56
CA MET A 136 -7.28 -25.33 0.20
C MET A 136 -7.45 -23.81 0.12
N MET A 137 -8.10 -23.20 1.11
CA MET A 137 -8.35 -21.76 1.14
C MET A 137 -7.10 -20.96 1.57
N ILE A 138 -6.30 -21.48 2.50
CA ILE A 138 -5.06 -20.87 3.01
C ILE A 138 -3.90 -21.87 2.81
N PRO A 139 -3.43 -22.05 1.56
CA PRO A 139 -2.37 -23.01 1.25
C PRO A 139 -1.00 -22.52 1.75
N GLU A 140 -0.11 -23.48 2.06
CA GLU A 140 1.32 -23.20 2.27
C GLU A 140 1.96 -22.66 0.99
N PRO A 141 3.01 -21.83 1.08
CA PRO A 141 3.79 -21.44 -0.10
C PRO A 141 4.50 -22.67 -0.67
N TRP A 142 4.03 -23.21 -1.80
CA TRP A 142 4.46 -24.50 -2.34
C TRP A 142 5.27 -24.36 -3.64
N GLU A 143 5.07 -23.27 -4.38
CA GLU A 143 5.56 -23.08 -5.74
C GLU A 143 7.09 -22.97 -5.81
N GLN A 144 7.68 -22.25 -4.84
CA GLN A 144 9.13 -22.04 -4.75
C GLN A 144 9.77 -22.79 -3.57
N HIS A 145 9.00 -23.57 -2.80
CA HIS A 145 9.49 -24.27 -1.61
C HIS A 145 10.18 -25.58 -1.99
N THR A 146 11.47 -25.51 -2.31
CA THR A 146 12.26 -26.63 -2.86
C THR A 146 12.38 -27.84 -1.92
N THR A 147 12.30 -27.63 -0.61
CA THR A 147 12.40 -28.67 0.43
C THR A 147 11.06 -29.23 0.90
N MET A 148 9.93 -28.81 0.31
CA MET A 148 8.61 -29.40 0.62
C MET A 148 8.57 -30.88 0.28
N ASP A 149 7.89 -31.69 1.11
CA ASP A 149 7.51 -33.05 0.74
C ASP A 149 6.74 -33.05 -0.60
N GLU A 150 7.10 -33.97 -1.50
CA GLU A 150 6.54 -34.00 -2.86
C GLU A 150 5.04 -34.31 -2.87
N ARG A 151 4.54 -35.13 -1.94
CA ARG A 151 3.11 -35.44 -1.87
C ARG A 151 2.33 -34.22 -1.40
N ARG A 152 2.88 -33.48 -0.43
CA ARG A 152 2.33 -32.21 0.03
C ARG A 152 2.33 -31.15 -1.08
N ARG A 153 3.42 -31.01 -1.83
CA ARG A 153 3.48 -30.11 -3.00
C ARG A 153 2.41 -30.48 -4.04
N ALA A 154 2.30 -31.77 -4.37
CA ALA A 154 1.32 -32.26 -5.32
C ALA A 154 -0.13 -32.01 -4.87
N PHE A 155 -0.42 -32.09 -3.57
CA PHE A 155 -1.73 -31.72 -3.02
C PHE A 155 -2.06 -30.24 -3.27
N TYR A 156 -1.14 -29.32 -2.96
CA TYR A 156 -1.39 -27.90 -3.15
C TYR A 156 -1.50 -27.53 -4.63
N GLU A 157 -0.60 -28.05 -5.47
CA GLU A 157 -0.65 -27.89 -6.92
C GLU A 157 -1.98 -28.40 -7.50
N TYR A 158 -2.48 -29.52 -6.98
CA TYR A 158 -3.78 -30.05 -7.39
C TYR A 158 -4.95 -29.13 -7.04
N HIS A 159 -4.95 -28.49 -5.88
CA HIS A 159 -6.07 -27.63 -5.48
C HIS A 159 -5.93 -26.18 -5.98
N ALA A 160 -4.73 -25.72 -6.35
CA ALA A 160 -4.49 -24.37 -6.86
C ALA A 160 -5.32 -24.02 -8.11
N ALA A 161 -5.63 -25.00 -8.96
CA ALA A 161 -6.51 -24.79 -10.12
C ALA A 161 -8.00 -24.64 -9.75
N MET A 162 -8.40 -25.07 -8.54
CA MET A 162 -9.79 -25.06 -8.05
C MET A 162 -10.11 -23.85 -7.17
N MET A 163 -9.18 -23.52 -6.27
CA MET A 163 -9.32 -22.48 -5.26
C MET A 163 -8.08 -21.57 -5.30
N GLU A 164 -8.31 -20.31 -5.60
CA GLU A 164 -7.31 -19.27 -5.40
C GLU A 164 -7.09 -19.00 -3.89
N PRO A 165 -5.85 -18.70 -3.45
CA PRO A 165 -5.57 -18.38 -2.06
C PRO A 165 -6.37 -17.19 -1.50
N TRP A 166 -6.90 -17.37 -0.30
CA TRP A 166 -7.48 -16.31 0.51
C TRP A 166 -6.36 -15.69 1.35
N ASP A 167 -5.72 -14.68 0.77
CA ASP A 167 -4.46 -14.10 1.24
C ASP A 167 -4.70 -12.87 2.13
N GLY A 168 -3.64 -12.47 2.84
CA GLY A 168 -3.64 -11.38 3.82
C GLY A 168 -3.28 -11.87 5.22
N PRO A 169 -3.00 -10.96 6.17
CA PRO A 169 -2.71 -11.34 7.55
C PRO A 169 -3.87 -12.12 8.13
N ALA A 170 -3.61 -13.30 8.66
CA ALA A 170 -4.66 -14.11 9.27
C ALA A 170 -4.11 -15.00 10.38
N SER A 171 -4.70 -14.88 11.56
CA SER A 171 -4.80 -15.98 12.51
C SER A 171 -6.26 -16.46 12.49
N ILE A 172 -6.47 -17.63 11.90
CA ILE A 172 -7.80 -18.24 11.78
C ILE A 172 -7.88 -19.37 12.78
N VAL A 173 -8.84 -19.26 13.70
CA VAL A 173 -9.31 -20.38 14.51
C VAL A 173 -10.61 -20.88 13.90
N PHE A 174 -10.71 -22.18 13.65
CA PHE A 174 -11.86 -22.79 12.99
C PHE A 174 -12.37 -24.01 13.77
N THR A 175 -13.67 -24.26 13.74
CA THR A 175 -14.29 -25.43 14.37
C THR A 175 -15.62 -25.81 13.72
N ASP A 176 -15.91 -27.11 13.70
CA ASP A 176 -17.22 -27.68 13.35
C ASP A 176 -17.95 -28.27 14.59
N GLY A 177 -17.39 -28.05 15.78
CA GLY A 177 -17.84 -28.63 17.06
C GLY A 177 -17.33 -30.04 17.37
N ARG A 178 -16.61 -30.69 16.45
CA ARG A 178 -15.92 -31.97 16.68
C ARG A 178 -14.41 -31.79 16.76
N GLN A 179 -13.90 -30.92 15.90
CA GLN A 179 -12.50 -30.52 15.88
C GLN A 179 -12.39 -29.02 16.06
N ILE A 180 -11.32 -28.57 16.73
CA ILE A 180 -10.93 -27.17 16.74
C ILE A 180 -9.49 -27.06 16.28
N GLY A 181 -9.24 -26.19 15.32
CA GLY A 181 -7.91 -25.96 14.80
C GLY A 181 -7.60 -24.49 14.61
N ALA A 182 -6.33 -24.23 14.38
CA ALA A 182 -5.84 -22.91 14.02
C ALA A 182 -4.80 -23.01 12.91
N THR A 183 -4.81 -22.03 12.02
CA THR A 183 -3.76 -21.81 11.02
C THR A 183 -3.40 -20.34 10.98
N LEU A 184 -2.15 -20.06 10.63
CA LEU A 184 -1.77 -18.74 10.16
C LEU A 184 -1.92 -18.64 8.64
N ASP A 185 -1.94 -17.41 8.15
CA ASP A 185 -1.69 -17.12 6.75
C ASP A 185 -0.30 -17.61 6.31
N ARG A 186 -0.08 -17.62 5.00
CA ARG A 186 1.15 -18.11 4.38
C ARG A 186 2.43 -17.39 4.83
N ASN A 187 2.30 -16.15 5.28
CA ASN A 187 3.40 -15.29 5.72
C ASN A 187 3.53 -15.27 7.26
N GLY A 188 2.50 -15.73 7.99
CA GLY A 188 2.43 -15.71 9.44
C GLY A 188 2.46 -14.30 10.02
N LEU A 189 1.62 -13.42 9.49
CA LEU A 189 1.61 -11.99 9.80
C LEU A 189 0.87 -11.66 11.10
N ARG A 190 0.21 -12.63 11.74
CA ARG A 190 -0.47 -12.46 13.02
C ARG A 190 0.09 -13.39 14.09
N PRO A 191 0.18 -12.94 15.36
CA PRO A 191 0.70 -13.77 16.44
C PRO A 191 -0.34 -14.80 16.89
N SER A 192 0.13 -15.99 17.25
CA SER A 192 -0.68 -17.05 17.87
C SER A 192 0.21 -17.92 18.73
N ARG A 193 0.03 -17.82 20.05
CA ARG A 193 0.81 -18.56 21.04
C ARG A 193 -0.08 -19.49 21.82
N TYR A 194 0.49 -20.61 22.25
CA TYR A 194 -0.25 -21.56 23.07
C TYR A 194 0.61 -22.15 24.18
N CYS A 195 -0.04 -22.54 25.27
CA CYS A 195 0.55 -23.36 26.31
C CYS A 195 -0.26 -24.63 26.53
N VAL A 196 0.43 -25.66 26.99
CA VAL A 196 -0.13 -26.97 27.37
C VAL A 196 0.22 -27.23 28.82
N THR A 197 -0.76 -27.71 29.57
CA THR A 197 -0.67 -28.03 30.99
C THR A 197 -0.51 -29.53 31.23
N ASP A 198 -0.16 -29.93 32.46
CA ASP A 198 -0.01 -31.34 32.83
C ASP A 198 -1.35 -32.10 32.99
N ASP A 199 -2.48 -31.38 32.96
CA ASP A 199 -3.85 -31.88 32.88
C ASP A 199 -4.48 -31.73 31.48
N ASP A 200 -3.64 -31.68 30.42
CA ASP A 200 -4.01 -31.66 29.00
C ASP A 200 -4.88 -30.46 28.53
N LEU A 201 -5.03 -29.42 29.36
CA LEU A 201 -5.66 -28.17 28.92
C LEU A 201 -4.71 -27.41 27.98
N VAL A 202 -5.23 -27.05 26.80
CA VAL A 202 -4.54 -26.20 25.83
C VAL A 202 -5.18 -24.82 25.77
N ILE A 203 -4.35 -23.79 25.92
CA ILE A 203 -4.77 -22.39 25.85
C ILE A 203 -4.03 -21.75 24.70
N MET A 204 -4.74 -21.32 23.66
CA MET A 204 -4.20 -20.54 22.56
C MET A 204 -4.74 -19.10 22.60
N ALA A 205 -3.87 -18.12 22.40
CA ALA A 205 -4.23 -16.72 22.31
C ALA A 205 -3.27 -15.94 21.41
N SER A 206 -3.66 -14.73 21.02
CA SER A 206 -2.78 -13.82 20.28
C SER A 206 -1.55 -13.39 21.09
N GLU A 207 -1.64 -13.40 22.42
CA GLU A 207 -0.57 -13.03 23.35
C GLU A 207 -0.37 -14.08 24.45
N SER A 208 0.84 -14.12 25.01
CA SER A 208 1.14 -14.89 26.23
C SER A 208 0.64 -14.14 27.47
N GLY A 209 0.37 -14.87 28.56
CA GLY A 209 0.01 -14.28 29.86
C GLY A 209 -1.45 -13.83 29.99
N VAL A 210 -2.34 -14.29 29.10
CA VAL A 210 -3.77 -13.91 29.08
C VAL A 210 -4.59 -14.54 30.21
N LEU A 211 -4.16 -15.70 30.74
CA LEU A 211 -4.79 -16.40 31.86
C LEU A 211 -3.75 -16.69 32.95
N PRO A 212 -4.13 -16.68 34.25
CA PRO A 212 -3.22 -16.86 35.38
C PRO A 212 -2.92 -18.35 35.64
N ILE A 213 -2.27 -19.03 34.70
CA ILE A 213 -1.88 -20.43 34.85
C ILE A 213 -0.58 -20.55 35.64
N PRO A 214 -0.50 -21.37 36.72
CA PRO A 214 0.73 -21.56 37.46
C PRO A 214 1.84 -22.19 36.59
N GLU A 215 3.05 -21.62 36.61
CA GLU A 215 4.20 -22.09 35.80
C GLU A 215 4.53 -23.58 35.98
N HIS A 216 4.37 -24.11 37.20
CA HIS A 216 4.63 -25.52 37.50
C HIS A 216 3.64 -26.50 36.86
N LYS A 217 2.48 -26.03 36.39
CA LYS A 217 1.53 -26.83 35.60
C LYS A 217 1.87 -26.84 34.11
N ILE A 218 2.60 -25.85 33.62
CA ILE A 218 2.85 -25.69 32.19
C ILE A 218 3.99 -26.63 31.77
N VAL A 219 3.67 -27.55 30.88
CA VAL A 219 4.65 -28.51 30.31
C VAL A 219 5.21 -28.04 28.96
N ARG A 220 4.47 -27.18 28.25
CA ARG A 220 4.89 -26.62 26.95
C ARG A 220 4.38 -25.20 26.76
N LYS A 221 5.23 -24.33 26.20
CA LYS A 221 4.93 -22.98 25.69
C LYS A 221 5.43 -22.89 24.25
N TRP A 222 4.55 -22.63 23.31
CA TRP A 222 4.90 -22.62 21.89
C TRP A 222 4.09 -21.58 21.09
N ARG A 223 4.32 -21.54 19.77
CA ARG A 223 3.63 -20.65 18.83
C ARG A 223 3.25 -21.38 17.55
N LEU A 224 2.22 -20.87 16.88
CA LEU A 224 1.91 -21.27 15.52
C LEU A 224 2.92 -20.64 14.56
N GLN A 225 3.29 -21.36 13.51
CA GLN A 225 4.30 -20.94 12.53
C GLN A 225 3.63 -20.77 11.15
N PRO A 226 4.16 -19.90 10.27
CA PRO A 226 3.65 -19.75 8.91
C PRO A 226 3.49 -21.10 8.22
N GLY A 227 2.33 -21.32 7.61
CA GLY A 227 2.01 -22.56 6.91
C GLY A 227 1.77 -23.78 7.80
N LYS A 228 1.95 -23.72 9.12
CA LYS A 228 1.67 -24.83 10.05
C LYS A 228 0.26 -24.76 10.61
N MET A 229 -0.36 -25.92 10.79
CA MET A 229 -1.67 -26.07 11.41
C MET A 229 -1.56 -26.73 12.78
N PHE A 230 -2.42 -26.27 13.67
CA PHE A 230 -2.64 -26.82 14.98
C PHE A 230 -4.06 -27.39 15.02
N LEU A 231 -4.27 -28.64 15.46
CA LEU A 231 -5.59 -29.27 15.50
C LEU A 231 -5.78 -30.08 16.78
N ILE A 232 -6.93 -29.92 17.43
CA ILE A 232 -7.41 -30.78 18.51
C ILE A 232 -8.65 -31.50 18.00
N ASP A 233 -8.63 -32.82 18.13
CA ASP A 233 -9.77 -33.67 17.80
C ASP A 233 -10.43 -34.17 19.09
N LEU A 234 -11.66 -33.71 19.33
CA LEU A 234 -12.40 -34.06 20.55
C LEU A 234 -12.94 -35.48 20.52
N GLU A 235 -13.14 -36.07 19.34
CA GLU A 235 -13.59 -37.46 19.21
C GLU A 235 -12.43 -38.43 19.50
N GLN A 236 -11.20 -38.06 19.13
CA GLN A 236 -9.98 -38.81 19.48
C GLN A 236 -9.41 -38.46 20.87
N GLY A 237 -9.83 -37.33 21.45
CA GLY A 237 -9.36 -36.87 22.76
C GLY A 237 -7.88 -36.48 22.78
N ARG A 238 -7.33 -35.98 21.67
CA ARG A 238 -5.90 -35.63 21.57
C ARG A 238 -5.62 -34.47 20.62
N MET A 239 -4.45 -33.87 20.79
CA MET A 239 -3.85 -32.95 19.84
C MET A 239 -3.23 -33.73 18.67
N ILE A 240 -3.42 -33.24 17.45
CA ILE A 240 -2.85 -33.78 16.21
C ILE A 240 -1.81 -32.78 15.70
N ASP A 241 -0.57 -33.26 15.54
CA ASP A 241 0.53 -32.44 15.02
C ASP A 241 0.37 -32.16 13.51
N ASP A 242 0.95 -31.04 13.05
CA ASP A 242 0.88 -30.58 11.64
C ASP A 242 1.24 -31.67 10.63
N ASP A 243 2.34 -32.38 10.88
CA ASP A 243 2.86 -33.37 9.95
C ASP A 243 1.96 -34.61 9.88
N GLU A 244 1.38 -35.04 11.00
CA GLU A 244 0.41 -36.13 11.03
C GLU A 244 -0.88 -35.74 10.29
N LEU A 245 -1.43 -34.55 10.61
CA LEU A 245 -2.63 -34.02 9.98
C LEU A 245 -2.48 -33.94 8.47
N LYS A 246 -1.39 -33.31 8.00
CA LYS A 246 -1.16 -33.13 6.57
C LYS A 246 -0.82 -34.43 5.89
N ALA A 247 -0.06 -35.32 6.52
CA ALA A 247 0.20 -36.65 5.97
C ALA A 247 -1.11 -37.42 5.73
N TYR A 248 -2.08 -37.33 6.65
CA TYR A 248 -3.39 -37.94 6.45
C TYR A 248 -4.10 -37.36 5.21
N VAL A 249 -4.19 -36.03 5.11
CA VAL A 249 -4.90 -35.34 4.01
C VAL A 249 -4.24 -35.61 2.65
N VAL A 250 -2.92 -35.49 2.55
CA VAL A 250 -2.19 -35.62 1.27
C VAL A 250 -2.13 -37.07 0.76
N ASN A 251 -2.38 -38.06 1.62
CA ASN A 251 -2.42 -39.47 1.23
C ASN A 251 -3.85 -39.97 0.93
N THR A 252 -4.89 -39.14 1.07
CA THR A 252 -6.28 -39.55 0.75
C THR A 252 -6.48 -39.92 -0.72
N LYS A 253 -5.70 -39.30 -1.62
CA LYS A 253 -5.76 -39.51 -3.08
C LYS A 253 -4.35 -39.52 -3.68
N PRO A 254 -4.14 -40.15 -4.85
CA PRO A 254 -2.82 -40.21 -5.48
C PRO A 254 -2.48 -38.91 -6.23
N TYR A 255 -2.42 -37.77 -5.51
CA TYR A 255 -2.27 -36.44 -6.10
C TYR A 255 -1.04 -36.30 -7.01
N LYS A 256 0.09 -36.91 -6.65
CA LYS A 256 1.31 -36.90 -7.48
C LYS A 256 1.07 -37.52 -8.86
N GLN A 257 0.49 -38.73 -8.88
CA GLN A 257 0.17 -39.42 -10.13
C GLN A 257 -0.88 -38.64 -10.96
N TRP A 258 -1.85 -38.02 -10.28
CA TRP A 258 -2.82 -37.16 -10.95
C TRP A 258 -2.16 -35.95 -11.61
N ILE A 259 -1.30 -35.21 -10.89
CA ILE A 259 -0.58 -34.08 -11.48
C ILE A 259 0.28 -34.51 -12.66
N GLU A 260 1.04 -35.61 -12.54
CA GLU A 260 1.89 -36.12 -13.63
C GLU A 260 1.09 -36.47 -14.89
N ASN A 261 -0.13 -36.99 -14.74
CA ASN A 261 -0.97 -37.41 -15.87
C ASN A 261 -1.84 -36.29 -16.46
N LEU A 262 -2.18 -35.27 -15.65
CA LEU A 262 -3.18 -34.26 -16.01
C LEU A 262 -2.58 -32.90 -16.38
N ARG A 263 -1.38 -32.61 -15.88
CA ARG A 263 -0.72 -31.33 -16.08
C ARG A 263 -0.02 -31.28 -17.42
N ILE A 264 -0.33 -30.24 -18.17
CA ILE A 264 0.37 -29.86 -19.38
C ILE A 264 1.07 -28.56 -19.07
N LYS A 265 2.39 -28.59 -18.89
CA LYS A 265 3.18 -27.35 -18.77
C LYS A 265 3.43 -26.81 -20.15
N LEU A 266 3.02 -25.57 -20.42
CA LEU A 266 3.23 -24.96 -21.74
C LEU A 266 4.72 -24.97 -22.14
N ASP A 267 5.62 -24.77 -21.18
CA ASP A 267 7.08 -24.82 -21.38
C ASP A 267 7.59 -26.18 -21.88
N SER A 268 6.85 -27.26 -21.58
CA SER A 268 7.21 -28.64 -21.96
C SER A 268 6.59 -29.13 -23.26
N VAL A 269 5.67 -28.34 -23.85
CA VAL A 269 5.06 -28.67 -25.15
C VAL A 269 6.09 -28.37 -26.25
N GLU A 270 6.33 -29.35 -27.13
CA GLU A 270 7.20 -29.15 -28.29
C GLU A 270 6.66 -27.99 -29.14
N ALA A 271 7.50 -26.96 -29.34
CA ALA A 271 7.10 -25.81 -30.10
C ALA A 271 7.16 -26.14 -31.60
N PRO A 272 6.06 -25.99 -32.37
CA PRO A 272 6.21 -25.80 -33.80
C PRO A 272 7.05 -24.54 -34.03
N ALA A 273 7.73 -24.44 -35.18
CA ALA A 273 8.41 -23.21 -35.55
C ALA A 273 7.40 -22.05 -35.41
N PRO A 274 7.75 -20.95 -34.70
CA PRO A 274 6.83 -19.83 -34.53
C PRO A 274 6.34 -19.40 -35.91
N GLU A 275 5.02 -19.34 -36.11
CA GLU A 275 4.49 -18.78 -37.34
C GLU A 275 4.97 -17.33 -37.44
N VAL A 276 5.82 -17.05 -38.44
CA VAL A 276 6.29 -15.70 -38.72
C VAL A 276 5.11 -14.93 -39.29
N HIS A 277 4.35 -14.29 -38.42
CA HIS A 277 3.31 -13.36 -38.80
C HIS A 277 3.93 -12.03 -39.22
N GLU A 278 4.35 -11.95 -40.48
CA GLU A 278 4.72 -10.66 -41.07
C GLU A 278 3.46 -9.80 -41.25
N SER A 279 3.35 -8.75 -40.43
CA SER A 279 2.35 -7.72 -40.60
C SER A 279 2.59 -6.98 -41.92
N LYS A 280 1.52 -6.75 -42.69
CA LYS A 280 1.56 -5.88 -43.89
C LYS A 280 1.73 -4.40 -43.53
N VAL A 281 1.50 -4.04 -42.27
CA VAL A 281 1.70 -2.70 -41.71
C VAL A 281 3.09 -2.63 -41.08
N SER A 282 3.80 -1.52 -41.30
CA SER A 282 5.15 -1.33 -40.77
C SER A 282 5.18 -1.40 -39.24
N LEU A 283 6.37 -1.68 -38.67
CA LEU A 283 6.53 -1.68 -37.21
C LEU A 283 6.25 -0.29 -36.62
N LEU A 284 6.70 0.78 -37.30
CA LEU A 284 6.53 2.16 -36.85
C LEU A 284 5.05 2.56 -36.79
N ASP A 285 4.27 2.29 -37.84
CA ASP A 285 2.85 2.67 -37.87
C ASP A 285 2.07 1.90 -36.80
N ARG A 286 2.40 0.63 -36.55
CA ARG A 286 1.79 -0.16 -35.46
C ARG A 286 2.14 0.42 -34.09
N GLN A 287 3.42 0.75 -33.86
CA GLN A 287 3.85 1.41 -32.62
C GLN A 287 3.07 2.72 -32.40
N GLN A 288 2.89 3.54 -33.44
CA GLN A 288 2.13 4.78 -33.35
C GLN A 288 0.63 4.56 -33.12
N ALA A 289 0.03 3.56 -33.78
CA ALA A 289 -1.39 3.23 -33.61
C ALA A 289 -1.73 2.80 -32.17
N PHE A 290 -0.74 2.24 -31.44
CA PHE A 290 -0.85 1.91 -30.01
C PHE A 290 -0.18 2.94 -29.08
N GLY A 291 0.21 4.09 -29.62
CA GLY A 291 0.68 5.26 -28.86
C GLY A 291 2.04 5.08 -28.20
N TYR A 292 2.95 4.31 -28.81
CA TYR A 292 4.33 4.20 -28.35
C TYR A 292 5.06 5.53 -28.60
N THR A 293 5.93 5.89 -27.67
CA THR A 293 6.74 7.10 -27.76
C THR A 293 8.23 6.79 -27.64
N GLN A 294 9.07 7.76 -27.99
CA GLN A 294 10.52 7.67 -27.76
C GLN A 294 10.84 7.54 -26.27
N GLU A 295 10.02 8.12 -25.38
CA GLU A 295 10.19 7.97 -23.95
C GLU A 295 9.83 6.56 -23.44
N ASP A 296 8.85 5.89 -24.02
CA ASP A 296 8.54 4.50 -23.70
C ASP A 296 9.73 3.58 -24.01
N ILE A 297 10.39 3.80 -25.16
CA ILE A 297 11.62 3.07 -25.48
C ILE A 297 12.69 3.38 -24.44
N LYS A 298 13.00 4.66 -24.24
CA LYS A 298 14.14 5.09 -23.41
C LYS A 298 14.00 4.74 -21.93
N PHE A 299 12.85 5.00 -21.33
CA PHE A 299 12.66 4.90 -19.87
C PHE A 299 12.05 3.57 -19.42
N LEU A 300 11.38 2.84 -20.32
CA LEU A 300 10.72 1.58 -20.00
C LEU A 300 11.40 0.39 -20.69
N LEU A 301 11.35 0.32 -22.02
CA LEU A 301 11.76 -0.88 -22.76
C LEU A 301 13.26 -1.12 -22.69
N SER A 302 14.09 -0.09 -22.93
CA SER A 302 15.56 -0.23 -22.92
C SER A 302 16.09 -0.69 -21.55
N PRO A 303 15.71 -0.09 -20.41
CA PRO A 303 16.15 -0.59 -19.09
C PRO A 303 15.71 -2.03 -18.82
N MET A 304 14.47 -2.39 -19.17
CA MET A 304 13.96 -3.74 -18.97
C MET A 304 14.73 -4.78 -19.81
N ALA A 305 15.03 -4.45 -21.06
CA ALA A 305 15.80 -5.32 -21.94
C ALA A 305 17.26 -5.48 -21.50
N GLN A 306 17.86 -4.42 -20.96
CA GLN A 306 19.27 -4.43 -20.54
C GLN A 306 19.49 -5.09 -19.18
N ALA A 307 18.72 -4.70 -18.17
CA ALA A 307 18.93 -5.11 -16.77
C ALA A 307 18.01 -6.25 -16.33
N GLY A 308 16.93 -6.54 -17.07
CA GLY A 308 15.87 -7.44 -16.60
C GLY A 308 15.11 -6.89 -15.39
N GLU A 309 15.08 -5.56 -15.25
CA GLU A 309 14.42 -4.80 -14.19
C GLU A 309 13.79 -3.54 -14.77
N GLU A 310 12.70 -3.07 -14.18
CA GLU A 310 12.05 -1.83 -14.64
C GLU A 310 12.92 -0.60 -14.36
N GLY A 311 12.72 0.45 -15.17
CA GLY A 311 13.41 1.72 -14.99
C GLY A 311 13.04 2.43 -13.67
N ILE A 312 14.05 3.02 -13.04
CA ILE A 312 13.88 3.89 -11.86
C ILE A 312 13.97 5.35 -12.28
N GLY A 313 13.11 6.17 -11.67
CA GLY A 313 13.01 7.60 -11.84
C GLY A 313 13.14 8.38 -10.53
N SER A 314 12.86 9.69 -10.62
CA SER A 314 12.80 10.58 -9.46
C SER A 314 11.87 11.78 -9.72
N MET A 315 11.61 12.57 -8.67
CA MET A 315 10.56 13.59 -8.60
C MET A 315 9.15 12.99 -8.65
N GLY A 316 8.13 13.85 -8.52
CA GLY A 316 6.73 13.45 -8.54
C GLY A 316 6.12 13.48 -9.94
N ASN A 317 4.90 13.00 -10.05
CA ASN A 317 4.12 13.10 -11.29
C ASN A 317 3.41 14.45 -11.36
N ASP A 318 3.89 15.35 -12.19
CA ASP A 318 3.34 16.70 -12.42
C ASP A 318 2.75 16.88 -13.83
N SER A 319 2.56 15.78 -14.57
CA SER A 319 1.79 15.77 -15.82
C SER A 319 0.28 15.67 -15.51
N PRO A 320 -0.61 16.03 -16.46
CA PRO A 320 -2.05 15.97 -16.23
C PRO A 320 -2.54 14.56 -15.90
N LEU A 321 -3.65 14.50 -15.15
CA LEU A 321 -4.46 13.28 -15.12
C LEU A 321 -4.95 12.94 -16.53
N ALA A 322 -5.14 11.65 -16.84
CA ALA A 322 -5.49 11.20 -18.20
C ALA A 322 -6.72 11.91 -18.79
N VAL A 323 -7.75 12.12 -17.95
CA VAL A 323 -8.98 12.83 -18.30
C VAL A 323 -8.80 14.34 -18.54
N LEU A 324 -7.71 14.93 -18.05
CA LEU A 324 -7.39 16.36 -18.21
C LEU A 324 -6.36 16.63 -19.31
N SER A 325 -5.68 15.58 -19.78
CA SER A 325 -4.64 15.67 -20.80
C SER A 325 -5.20 16.07 -22.17
N SER A 326 -4.53 17.00 -22.84
CA SER A 326 -4.81 17.33 -24.24
C SER A 326 -4.32 16.26 -25.22
N LYS A 327 -3.34 15.43 -24.81
CA LYS A 327 -2.86 14.26 -25.55
C LYS A 327 -3.81 13.07 -25.39
N ASN A 328 -3.87 12.21 -26.41
CA ASN A 328 -4.61 10.95 -26.35
C ASN A 328 -3.91 9.99 -25.39
N LYS A 329 -4.67 9.34 -24.50
CA LYS A 329 -4.13 8.39 -23.52
C LYS A 329 -4.63 6.99 -23.79
N THR A 330 -3.78 6.00 -23.55
CA THR A 330 -4.24 4.61 -23.48
C THR A 330 -5.11 4.42 -22.25
N LEU A 331 -6.12 3.55 -22.34
CA LEU A 331 -7.11 3.33 -21.29
C LEU A 331 -6.49 2.93 -19.94
N TYR A 332 -5.31 2.29 -19.95
CA TYR A 332 -4.58 1.93 -18.74
C TYR A 332 -4.34 3.13 -17.80
N ASN A 333 -4.08 4.33 -18.34
CA ASN A 333 -3.76 5.52 -17.55
C ASN A 333 -4.92 6.05 -16.68
N TYR A 334 -6.15 5.59 -16.91
CA TYR A 334 -7.32 5.94 -16.12
C TYR A 334 -7.45 5.09 -14.85
N PHE A 335 -6.66 4.02 -14.72
CA PHE A 335 -6.65 3.14 -13.56
C PHE A 335 -5.44 3.43 -12.66
N ARG A 336 -5.67 3.55 -11.36
CA ARG A 336 -4.62 3.70 -10.35
C ARG A 336 -4.53 2.44 -9.51
N GLN A 337 -3.32 1.96 -9.29
CA GLN A 337 -3.03 0.82 -8.42
C GLN A 337 -3.41 1.20 -6.99
N MET A 338 -4.25 0.37 -6.36
CA MET A 338 -4.49 0.42 -4.93
C MET A 338 -3.33 -0.23 -4.17
N PHE A 339 -3.19 0.09 -2.89
CA PHE A 339 -2.14 -0.45 -2.05
C PHE A 339 -2.62 -0.62 -0.61
N ALA A 340 -1.91 -1.43 0.15
CA ALA A 340 -2.21 -1.65 1.55
C ALA A 340 -1.63 -0.51 2.40
N GLN A 341 -2.43 0.01 3.33
CA GLN A 341 -1.97 0.94 4.34
C GLN A 341 -2.74 0.70 5.64
N VAL A 342 -1.99 0.40 6.71
CA VAL A 342 -2.48 0.17 8.09
C VAL A 342 -3.28 -1.11 8.29
N THR A 343 -4.38 -1.32 7.54
CA THR A 343 -5.30 -2.47 7.72
C THR A 343 -4.60 -3.80 7.54
N ASN A 344 -3.69 -3.86 6.58
CA ASN A 344 -2.81 -4.98 6.28
C ASN A 344 -1.47 -4.43 5.77
N PRO A 345 -0.39 -5.24 5.78
CA PRO A 345 0.91 -4.83 5.28
C PRO A 345 1.09 -5.20 3.80
N PRO A 346 1.92 -4.45 3.06
CA PRO A 346 2.53 -4.95 1.83
C PRO A 346 3.55 -6.06 2.14
N ILE A 347 3.96 -6.81 1.11
CA ILE A 347 4.98 -7.88 1.19
C ILE A 347 6.30 -7.38 0.59
N ASP A 348 7.45 -7.94 0.99
CA ASP A 348 8.72 -7.69 0.30
C ASP A 348 8.91 -8.67 -0.88
N PRO A 349 8.66 -8.26 -2.15
CA PRO A 349 8.69 -9.17 -3.29
C PRO A 349 10.12 -9.64 -3.65
N ILE A 350 11.16 -9.10 -2.99
CA ILE A 350 12.56 -9.45 -3.22
C ILE A 350 13.04 -10.41 -2.13
N ARG A 351 12.86 -10.03 -0.87
CA ARG A 351 13.38 -10.78 0.30
C ARG A 351 12.47 -11.92 0.71
N GLU A 352 11.17 -11.78 0.46
CA GLU A 352 10.14 -12.77 0.77
C GLU A 352 9.64 -13.45 -0.51
N ALA A 353 10.46 -13.48 -1.57
CA ALA A 353 10.07 -14.03 -2.89
C ALA A 353 9.56 -15.48 -2.84
N ILE A 354 9.94 -16.26 -1.82
CA ILE A 354 9.48 -17.64 -1.60
C ILE A 354 7.96 -17.75 -1.46
N VAL A 355 7.30 -16.69 -0.94
CA VAL A 355 5.84 -16.67 -0.80
C VAL A 355 5.15 -16.16 -2.06
N MET A 356 5.88 -15.51 -2.97
CA MET A 356 5.33 -14.92 -4.19
C MET A 356 5.20 -15.97 -5.30
N SER A 357 4.16 -15.88 -6.13
CA SER A 357 3.98 -16.77 -7.28
C SER A 357 3.32 -16.08 -8.47
N LEU A 358 3.89 -16.31 -9.65
CA LEU A 358 3.33 -15.90 -10.94
C LEU A 358 2.71 -17.06 -11.71
N VAL A 359 2.69 -18.26 -11.13
CA VAL A 359 2.06 -19.43 -11.77
C VAL A 359 0.60 -19.12 -12.06
N SER A 360 0.16 -19.49 -13.27
CA SER A 360 -1.21 -19.29 -13.75
C SER A 360 -1.69 -20.54 -14.48
N PHE A 361 -3.00 -20.74 -14.51
CA PHE A 361 -3.65 -21.83 -15.24
C PHE A 361 -4.55 -21.24 -16.30
N ILE A 362 -4.38 -21.70 -17.54
CA ILE A 362 -5.17 -21.25 -18.70
C ILE A 362 -6.21 -22.32 -19.01
N GLY A 363 -7.50 -21.95 -19.00
CA GLY A 363 -8.57 -22.84 -19.43
C GLY A 363 -9.63 -23.13 -18.35
N PRO A 364 -10.39 -24.24 -18.49
CA PRO A 364 -11.47 -24.56 -17.58
C PRO A 364 -10.99 -24.80 -16.14
N LYS A 365 -11.66 -24.18 -15.18
CA LYS A 365 -11.50 -24.44 -13.74
C LYS A 365 -12.29 -25.68 -13.35
N PRO A 366 -11.71 -26.65 -12.61
CA PRO A 366 -12.45 -27.82 -12.15
C PRO A 366 -13.58 -27.46 -11.18
N ASN A 367 -14.56 -28.35 -11.02
CA ASN A 367 -15.63 -28.16 -10.06
C ASN A 367 -15.10 -28.22 -8.62
N LEU A 368 -15.34 -27.15 -7.85
CA LEU A 368 -14.86 -27.01 -6.48
C LEU A 368 -15.49 -28.03 -5.51
N LEU A 369 -16.75 -28.43 -5.73
CA LEU A 369 -17.52 -29.23 -4.76
C LEU A 369 -17.63 -30.73 -5.13
N ASP A 370 -16.95 -31.20 -6.17
CA ASP A 370 -16.93 -32.62 -6.54
C ASP A 370 -15.84 -33.40 -5.77
N ILE A 371 -16.14 -33.74 -4.53
CA ILE A 371 -15.24 -34.52 -3.66
C ILE A 371 -15.01 -35.96 -4.15
N ASN A 372 -15.91 -36.49 -4.98
CA ASN A 372 -15.89 -37.89 -5.44
C ASN A 372 -15.20 -38.07 -6.79
N GLN A 373 -14.64 -37.01 -7.36
CA GLN A 373 -14.04 -37.07 -8.68
C GLN A 373 -12.88 -38.07 -8.73
N VAL A 374 -13.01 -39.08 -9.60
CA VAL A 374 -12.01 -40.12 -9.86
C VAL A 374 -11.16 -39.85 -11.10
N ASN A 375 -11.68 -39.07 -12.05
CA ASN A 375 -10.98 -38.62 -13.25
C ASN A 375 -11.01 -37.10 -13.34
N PRO A 376 -10.01 -36.40 -12.77
CA PRO A 376 -9.95 -34.95 -12.83
C PRO A 376 -9.63 -34.46 -14.26
N PRO A 377 -10.06 -33.24 -14.64
CA PRO A 377 -9.79 -32.70 -15.98
C PRO A 377 -8.31 -32.32 -16.16
N MET A 378 -7.83 -32.34 -17.41
CA MET A 378 -6.50 -31.83 -17.79
C MET A 378 -6.38 -30.34 -17.50
N ARG A 379 -5.14 -29.88 -17.31
CA ARG A 379 -4.83 -28.49 -16.92
C ARG A 379 -3.66 -27.97 -17.72
N LEU A 380 -3.79 -26.77 -18.25
CA LEU A 380 -2.69 -26.06 -18.91
C LEU A 380 -2.08 -25.08 -17.92
N GLU A 381 -0.84 -25.34 -17.51
CA GLU A 381 -0.07 -24.53 -16.57
C GLU A 381 0.95 -23.68 -17.33
N VAL A 382 1.08 -22.43 -16.92
CA VAL A 382 2.16 -21.53 -17.32
C VAL A 382 2.96 -21.10 -16.10
N SER A 383 4.29 -21.08 -16.25
CA SER A 383 5.22 -20.70 -15.17
C SER A 383 5.12 -19.21 -14.81
N GLN A 384 4.66 -18.39 -15.75
CA GLN A 384 4.38 -16.97 -15.60
C GLN A 384 3.30 -16.52 -16.59
N PRO A 385 2.60 -15.40 -16.36
CA PRO A 385 1.49 -14.96 -17.21
C PRO A 385 1.96 -14.26 -18.50
N ILE A 386 3.26 -14.02 -18.69
CA ILE A 386 3.78 -13.31 -19.87
C ILE A 386 4.27 -14.34 -20.88
N LEU A 387 3.61 -14.40 -22.03
CA LEU A 387 3.91 -15.38 -23.08
C LEU A 387 4.81 -14.75 -24.14
N ASP A 388 5.82 -15.49 -24.59
CA ASP A 388 6.61 -15.12 -25.76
C ASP A 388 6.00 -15.63 -27.08
N PHE A 389 6.72 -15.46 -28.19
CA PHE A 389 6.25 -15.92 -29.50
C PHE A 389 6.12 -17.45 -29.59
N ALA A 390 7.04 -18.19 -28.97
CA ALA A 390 7.01 -19.65 -28.98
C ALA A 390 5.84 -20.17 -28.14
N ASP A 391 5.58 -19.55 -26.99
CA ASP A 391 4.47 -19.89 -26.12
C ASP A 391 3.12 -19.67 -26.79
N MET A 392 2.96 -18.56 -27.53
CA MET A 392 1.75 -18.33 -28.32
C MET A 392 1.58 -19.32 -29.46
N ALA A 393 2.66 -19.71 -30.15
CA ALA A 393 2.61 -20.72 -31.19
C ALA A 393 2.16 -22.08 -30.63
N LYS A 394 2.66 -22.48 -29.45
CA LYS A 394 2.21 -23.68 -28.73
C LYS A 394 0.73 -23.59 -28.36
N LEU A 395 0.28 -22.44 -27.84
CA LEU A 395 -1.08 -22.24 -27.37
C LEU A 395 -2.12 -22.30 -28.50
N ARG A 396 -1.81 -21.76 -29.69
CA ARG A 396 -2.67 -21.90 -30.88
C ARG A 396 -2.73 -23.33 -31.42
N ASN A 397 -1.66 -24.11 -31.25
CA ASN A 397 -1.57 -25.51 -31.70
C ASN A 397 -1.84 -26.53 -30.57
N ILE A 398 -2.40 -26.08 -29.46
CA ILE A 398 -2.58 -26.92 -28.27
C ILE A 398 -3.56 -28.07 -28.50
N GLU A 399 -4.50 -27.94 -29.43
CA GLU A 399 -5.45 -29.01 -29.78
C GLU A 399 -4.74 -30.29 -30.22
N GLN A 400 -3.68 -30.16 -31.02
CA GLN A 400 -2.91 -31.29 -31.55
C GLN A 400 -2.21 -32.07 -30.43
N HIS A 401 -1.69 -31.34 -29.44
CA HIS A 401 -0.94 -31.90 -28.31
C HIS A 401 -1.86 -32.50 -27.23
N THR A 402 -3.12 -32.08 -27.19
CA THR A 402 -4.06 -32.41 -26.12
C THR A 402 -5.21 -33.29 -26.57
N GLN A 403 -5.14 -33.83 -27.80
CA GLN A 403 -6.18 -34.68 -28.39
C GLN A 403 -7.57 -34.00 -28.35
N GLY A 404 -7.62 -32.69 -28.62
CA GLY A 404 -8.85 -31.91 -28.61
C GLY A 404 -9.39 -31.55 -27.21
N LYS A 405 -8.65 -31.80 -26.12
CA LYS A 405 -9.06 -31.40 -24.77
C LYS A 405 -8.95 -29.90 -24.55
N PHE A 406 -7.94 -29.26 -25.12
CA PHE A 406 -7.83 -27.80 -25.17
C PHE A 406 -7.99 -27.32 -26.60
N ARG A 407 -8.79 -26.27 -26.79
CA ARG A 407 -9.09 -25.66 -28.08
C ARG A 407 -9.06 -24.17 -27.95
N SER A 408 -8.19 -23.53 -28.72
CA SER A 408 -8.05 -22.09 -28.76
C SER A 408 -8.84 -21.47 -29.91
N THR A 409 -9.49 -20.34 -29.66
CA THR A 409 -10.11 -19.51 -30.70
C THR A 409 -9.68 -18.06 -30.53
N THR A 410 -9.32 -17.42 -31.64
CA THR A 410 -8.96 -15.99 -31.65
C THR A 410 -10.19 -15.14 -31.88
N LEU A 411 -10.41 -14.19 -30.99
CA LEU A 411 -11.40 -13.12 -31.08
C LEU A 411 -10.70 -11.85 -31.53
N ASP A 412 -10.99 -11.40 -32.75
CA ASP A 412 -10.42 -10.18 -33.32
C ASP A 412 -11.12 -8.95 -32.76
N ILE A 413 -10.39 -8.13 -31.99
CA ILE A 413 -10.93 -6.93 -31.35
C ILE A 413 -10.81 -5.67 -32.21
N THR A 414 -10.53 -5.80 -33.50
CA THR A 414 -10.53 -4.69 -34.44
C THR A 414 -11.90 -4.49 -35.12
N TYR A 415 -12.15 -3.26 -35.57
CA TYR A 415 -13.34 -2.93 -36.36
C TYR A 415 -13.03 -1.85 -37.39
N PRO A 416 -13.86 -1.70 -38.46
CA PRO A 416 -13.63 -0.69 -39.48
C PRO A 416 -13.61 0.73 -38.90
N ALA A 417 -12.54 1.48 -39.16
CA ALA A 417 -12.40 2.86 -38.66
C ALA A 417 -13.55 3.78 -39.12
N ASP A 418 -14.12 3.51 -40.29
CA ASP A 418 -15.27 4.23 -40.87
C ASP A 418 -16.57 4.09 -40.06
N TRP A 419 -16.67 3.10 -39.16
CA TRP A 419 -17.80 2.99 -38.23
C TRP A 419 -17.76 4.08 -37.14
N GLY A 420 -16.64 4.79 -37.02
CA GLY A 420 -16.44 5.83 -36.03
C GLY A 420 -16.50 5.31 -34.59
N ARG A 421 -16.63 6.24 -33.65
CA ARG A 421 -16.60 5.92 -32.21
C ARG A 421 -17.80 5.09 -31.73
N GLU A 422 -18.95 5.21 -32.40
CA GLU A 422 -20.18 4.51 -32.03
C GLU A 422 -20.11 3.00 -32.35
N GLY A 423 -19.26 2.60 -33.31
CA GLY A 423 -19.04 1.20 -33.66
C GLY A 423 -18.49 0.33 -32.53
N VAL A 424 -17.84 0.94 -31.51
CA VAL A 424 -17.23 0.21 -30.39
C VAL A 424 -18.23 -0.65 -29.62
N GLU A 425 -19.45 -0.14 -29.36
CA GLU A 425 -20.43 -0.90 -28.59
C GLU A 425 -20.98 -2.09 -29.37
N ALA A 426 -21.25 -1.91 -30.66
CA ALA A 426 -21.70 -2.99 -31.53
C ALA A 426 -20.63 -4.08 -31.62
N LYS A 427 -19.35 -3.71 -31.78
CA LYS A 427 -18.26 -4.68 -31.82
C LYS A 427 -18.05 -5.38 -30.46
N LEU A 428 -18.13 -4.66 -29.33
CA LEU A 428 -18.06 -5.27 -28.00
C LEU A 428 -19.20 -6.27 -27.75
N ALA A 429 -20.43 -5.95 -28.17
CA ALA A 429 -21.55 -6.87 -28.09
C ALA A 429 -21.34 -8.11 -28.97
N SER A 430 -20.83 -7.94 -30.19
CA SER A 430 -20.46 -9.03 -31.09
C SER A 430 -19.41 -9.94 -30.45
N LEU A 431 -18.32 -9.37 -29.91
CA LEU A 431 -17.26 -10.11 -29.23
C LEU A 431 -17.76 -10.92 -28.04
N CYS A 432 -18.71 -10.37 -27.26
CA CYS A 432 -19.32 -11.09 -26.15
C CYS A 432 -20.13 -12.30 -26.65
N ALA A 433 -20.89 -12.14 -27.73
CA ALA A 433 -21.65 -13.24 -28.34
C ALA A 433 -20.71 -14.29 -28.97
N GLU A 434 -19.70 -13.86 -29.73
CA GLU A 434 -18.67 -14.72 -30.33
C GLU A 434 -17.93 -15.54 -29.26
N ALA A 435 -17.61 -14.93 -28.11
CA ALA A 435 -17.00 -15.65 -26.99
C ALA A 435 -17.91 -16.77 -26.46
N VAL A 436 -19.21 -16.50 -26.30
CA VAL A 436 -20.20 -17.51 -25.85
C VAL A 436 -20.34 -18.61 -26.88
N ASP A 437 -20.43 -18.26 -28.16
CA ASP A 437 -20.57 -19.22 -29.26
C ASP A 437 -19.33 -20.08 -29.43
N ALA A 438 -18.13 -19.51 -29.29
CA ALA A 438 -16.87 -20.25 -29.29
C ALA A 438 -16.83 -21.27 -28.14
N ILE A 439 -17.25 -20.89 -26.93
CA ILE A 439 -17.32 -21.79 -25.78
C ILE A 439 -18.32 -22.93 -26.03
N LYS A 440 -19.52 -22.60 -26.53
CA LYS A 440 -20.52 -23.60 -26.89
C LYS A 440 -20.07 -24.51 -28.04
N GLY A 441 -19.24 -24.01 -28.94
CA GLY A 441 -18.58 -24.75 -30.01
C GLY A 441 -17.44 -25.68 -29.54
N GLY A 442 -17.09 -25.64 -28.26
CA GLY A 442 -16.09 -26.51 -27.63
C GLY A 442 -14.71 -25.86 -27.44
N SER A 443 -14.56 -24.56 -27.75
CA SER A 443 -13.34 -23.82 -27.42
C SER A 443 -13.30 -23.50 -25.93
N ASN A 444 -12.13 -23.63 -25.32
CA ASN A 444 -11.93 -23.37 -23.90
C ASN A 444 -10.72 -22.49 -23.60
N ILE A 445 -10.10 -21.95 -24.64
CA ILE A 445 -9.10 -20.90 -24.56
C ILE A 445 -9.52 -19.81 -25.56
N LEU A 446 -9.77 -18.61 -25.06
CA LEU A 446 -10.12 -17.46 -25.88
C LEU A 446 -8.91 -16.52 -25.97
N ILE A 447 -8.41 -16.32 -27.18
CA ILE A 447 -7.30 -15.39 -27.47
C ILE A 447 -7.93 -14.08 -27.95
N VAL A 448 -7.89 -13.04 -27.12
CA VAL A 448 -8.37 -11.70 -27.45
C VAL A 448 -7.22 -10.96 -28.13
N SER A 449 -7.35 -10.67 -29.43
CA SER A 449 -6.22 -10.21 -30.25
C SER A 449 -6.51 -8.92 -31.02
N ASP A 450 -5.59 -7.95 -30.95
CA ASP A 450 -5.60 -6.72 -31.76
C ASP A 450 -4.63 -6.75 -32.97
N ARG A 451 -4.10 -7.93 -33.32
CA ARG A 451 -3.18 -8.09 -34.47
C ARG A 451 -3.78 -7.65 -35.81
N GLY A 452 -5.10 -7.57 -35.93
CA GLY A 452 -5.82 -7.14 -37.13
C GLY A 452 -5.69 -5.65 -37.46
N VAL A 453 -5.02 -4.84 -36.64
CA VAL A 453 -4.88 -3.40 -36.85
C VAL A 453 -4.28 -3.07 -38.21
N SER A 454 -4.89 -2.14 -38.93
CA SER A 454 -4.43 -1.65 -40.23
C SER A 454 -4.98 -0.26 -40.50
N ALA A 455 -4.57 0.39 -41.60
CA ALA A 455 -5.08 1.71 -41.95
C ALA A 455 -6.62 1.83 -41.91
N THR A 456 -7.35 0.74 -42.21
CA THR A 456 -8.83 0.70 -42.21
C THR A 456 -9.44 0.00 -41.00
N GLN A 457 -8.65 -0.66 -40.14
CA GLN A 457 -9.14 -1.40 -38.97
C GLN A 457 -8.52 -0.83 -37.68
N VAL A 458 -9.34 -0.20 -36.85
CA VAL A 458 -8.92 0.32 -35.54
C VAL A 458 -9.07 -0.77 -34.48
N ALA A 459 -8.12 -0.84 -33.55
CA ALA A 459 -8.19 -1.76 -32.42
C ALA A 459 -9.04 -1.17 -31.28
N ILE A 460 -9.96 -1.96 -30.72
CA ILE A 460 -10.55 -1.65 -29.42
C ILE A 460 -9.43 -1.75 -28.36
N PRO A 461 -9.37 -0.83 -27.38
CA PRO A 461 -8.43 -0.97 -26.27
C PRO A 461 -8.53 -2.36 -25.64
N ALA A 462 -7.43 -3.12 -25.63
CA ALA A 462 -7.42 -4.52 -25.21
C ALA A 462 -8.01 -4.74 -23.81
N LEU A 463 -7.78 -3.80 -22.89
CA LEU A 463 -8.39 -3.79 -21.57
C LEU A 463 -9.92 -3.75 -21.60
N LEU A 464 -10.51 -2.89 -22.44
CA LEU A 464 -11.95 -2.76 -22.56
C LEU A 464 -12.58 -4.04 -23.13
N ALA A 465 -12.00 -4.59 -24.21
CA ALA A 465 -12.47 -5.82 -24.83
C ALA A 465 -12.35 -7.02 -23.87
N SER A 466 -11.18 -7.20 -23.24
CA SER A 466 -10.93 -8.28 -22.29
C SER A 466 -11.89 -8.21 -21.09
N SER A 467 -12.07 -7.03 -20.50
CA SER A 467 -12.98 -6.86 -19.36
C SER A 467 -14.44 -7.07 -19.77
N ALA A 468 -14.87 -6.59 -20.94
CA ALA A 468 -16.23 -6.82 -21.44
C ALA A 468 -16.54 -8.32 -21.59
N ILE A 469 -15.62 -9.07 -22.21
CA ILE A 469 -15.73 -10.53 -22.36
C ILE A 469 -15.74 -11.21 -20.98
N HIS A 470 -14.79 -10.88 -20.10
CA HIS A 470 -14.71 -11.46 -18.76
C HIS A 470 -16.00 -11.25 -17.96
N GLN A 471 -16.51 -10.01 -17.89
CA GLN A 471 -17.73 -9.67 -17.16
C GLN A 471 -18.97 -10.33 -17.77
N HIS A 472 -19.04 -10.41 -19.11
CA HIS A 472 -20.14 -11.08 -19.79
C HIS A 472 -20.15 -12.59 -19.49
N LEU A 473 -19.00 -13.26 -19.60
CA LEU A 473 -18.88 -14.67 -19.27
C LEU A 473 -19.19 -14.97 -17.79
N VAL A 474 -18.90 -14.06 -16.86
CA VAL A 474 -19.31 -14.21 -15.45
C VAL A 474 -20.83 -14.16 -15.31
N ARG A 475 -21.50 -13.22 -16.00
CA ARG A 475 -22.97 -13.11 -15.98
C ARG A 475 -23.68 -14.30 -16.60
N GLU A 476 -23.12 -14.86 -17.68
CA GLU A 476 -23.65 -16.05 -18.35
C GLU A 476 -23.30 -17.36 -17.64
N GLY A 477 -22.50 -17.33 -16.55
CA GLY A 477 -22.06 -18.54 -15.85
C GLY A 477 -21.07 -19.40 -16.66
N LEU A 478 -20.30 -18.79 -17.56
CA LEU A 478 -19.36 -19.46 -18.46
C LEU A 478 -17.89 -19.10 -18.18
N ARG A 479 -17.58 -18.14 -17.30
CA ARG A 479 -16.19 -17.69 -17.11
C ARG A 479 -15.27 -18.79 -16.57
N THR A 480 -15.77 -19.73 -15.78
CA THR A 480 -14.97 -20.84 -15.26
C THR A 480 -14.74 -21.96 -16.29
N THR A 481 -15.40 -21.92 -17.45
CA THR A 481 -15.26 -22.97 -18.49
C THR A 481 -14.25 -22.60 -19.57
N ALA A 482 -13.66 -21.40 -19.52
CA ALA A 482 -12.72 -20.93 -20.53
C ALA A 482 -11.60 -20.09 -19.92
N GLY A 483 -10.41 -20.19 -20.50
CA GLY A 483 -9.29 -19.32 -20.19
C GLY A 483 -9.22 -18.10 -21.11
N LEU A 484 -8.66 -17.00 -20.62
CA LEU A 484 -8.60 -15.73 -21.35
C LEU A 484 -7.14 -15.29 -21.52
N VAL A 485 -6.67 -15.28 -22.77
CA VAL A 485 -5.33 -14.85 -23.16
C VAL A 485 -5.43 -13.57 -23.97
N VAL A 486 -4.67 -12.54 -23.61
CA VAL A 486 -4.68 -11.25 -24.32
C VAL A 486 -3.42 -11.13 -25.18
N GLU A 487 -3.59 -11.12 -26.50
CA GLU A 487 -2.53 -10.83 -27.46
C GLU A 487 -2.67 -9.37 -27.90
N THR A 488 -1.75 -8.50 -27.47
CA THR A 488 -1.94 -7.06 -27.68
C THR A 488 -0.67 -6.30 -28.04
N GLY A 489 -0.82 -5.36 -28.96
CA GLY A 489 0.20 -4.36 -29.26
C GLY A 489 0.29 -3.26 -28.19
N SER A 490 -0.75 -3.07 -27.38
CA SER A 490 -0.86 -1.95 -26.43
C SER A 490 -0.10 -2.13 -25.11
N ALA A 491 0.12 -3.37 -24.65
CA ALA A 491 0.79 -3.67 -23.40
C ALA A 491 2.31 -3.59 -23.55
N ARG A 492 2.97 -2.78 -22.71
CA ARG A 492 4.42 -2.54 -22.79
C ARG A 492 5.07 -2.20 -21.46
N GLU A 493 4.34 -1.58 -20.53
CA GLU A 493 4.77 -1.26 -19.17
C GLU A 493 4.13 -2.23 -18.16
N VAL A 494 4.83 -2.50 -17.04
CA VAL A 494 4.38 -3.34 -15.92
C VAL A 494 2.91 -3.05 -15.51
N HIS A 495 2.52 -1.78 -15.42
CA HIS A 495 1.15 -1.41 -15.05
C HIS A 495 0.09 -1.98 -16.01
N HIS A 496 0.36 -2.00 -17.33
CA HIS A 496 -0.60 -2.51 -18.32
C HIS A 496 -0.94 -3.98 -18.06
N PHE A 497 0.07 -4.81 -17.76
CA PHE A 497 -0.10 -6.22 -17.43
C PHE A 497 -0.88 -6.41 -16.12
N GLY A 498 -0.58 -5.59 -15.10
CA GLY A 498 -1.32 -5.62 -13.84
C GLY A 498 -2.81 -5.29 -14.03
N VAL A 499 -3.14 -4.31 -14.87
CA VAL A 499 -4.55 -3.96 -15.14
C VAL A 499 -5.23 -5.08 -15.93
N LEU A 500 -4.61 -5.61 -17.00
CA LEU A 500 -5.17 -6.75 -17.76
C LEU A 500 -5.44 -7.96 -16.86
N ALA A 501 -4.51 -8.29 -15.96
CA ALA A 501 -4.69 -9.35 -14.97
C ALA A 501 -5.88 -9.08 -14.04
N GLY A 502 -5.95 -7.86 -13.48
CA GLY A 502 -7.02 -7.46 -12.57
C GLY A 502 -8.43 -7.54 -13.16
N TYR A 503 -8.55 -7.51 -14.49
CA TYR A 503 -9.81 -7.64 -15.24
C TYR A 503 -9.96 -8.97 -15.99
N GLY A 504 -9.19 -9.99 -15.62
CA GLY A 504 -9.49 -11.39 -15.93
C GLY A 504 -8.59 -12.06 -16.96
N ALA A 505 -7.50 -11.42 -17.41
CA ALA A 505 -6.49 -12.05 -18.26
C ALA A 505 -5.66 -13.06 -17.46
N GLU A 506 -5.65 -14.32 -17.87
CA GLU A 506 -4.84 -15.39 -17.27
C GLU A 506 -3.41 -15.39 -17.81
N ALA A 507 -3.22 -14.90 -19.03
CA ALA A 507 -1.93 -14.66 -19.66
C ALA A 507 -2.00 -13.51 -20.68
N VAL A 508 -0.86 -12.90 -20.97
CA VAL A 508 -0.71 -11.76 -21.90
C VAL A 508 0.50 -12.00 -22.82
N HIS A 509 0.30 -11.85 -24.11
CA HIS A 509 1.37 -11.80 -25.12
C HIS A 509 1.55 -10.37 -25.68
N PRO A 510 2.58 -9.64 -25.23
CA PRO A 510 2.83 -8.26 -25.68
C PRO A 510 3.65 -8.24 -26.98
N TYR A 511 3.05 -8.73 -28.08
CA TYR A 511 3.80 -8.99 -29.31
C TYR A 511 4.56 -7.77 -29.84
N LEU A 512 3.95 -6.59 -29.80
CA LEU A 512 4.54 -5.39 -30.39
C LEU A 512 5.72 -4.88 -29.57
N ALA A 513 5.67 -5.00 -28.25
CA ALA A 513 6.80 -4.66 -27.39
C ALA A 513 8.00 -5.60 -27.66
N MET A 514 7.73 -6.90 -27.86
CA MET A 514 8.76 -7.89 -28.18
C MET A 514 9.34 -7.68 -29.58
N GLU A 515 8.51 -7.38 -30.60
CA GLU A 515 8.98 -7.03 -31.95
C GLU A 515 9.82 -5.75 -31.93
N THR A 516 9.43 -4.76 -31.12
CA THR A 516 10.20 -3.52 -30.92
C THR A 516 11.58 -3.80 -30.30
N LEU A 517 11.65 -4.68 -29.31
CA LEU A 517 12.93 -5.08 -28.71
C LEU A 517 13.79 -5.89 -29.69
N ALA A 518 13.17 -6.78 -30.47
CA ALA A 518 13.86 -7.53 -31.52
C ALA A 518 14.44 -6.60 -32.60
N SER A 519 13.79 -5.47 -32.93
CA SER A 519 14.38 -4.50 -33.86
C SER A 519 15.47 -3.63 -33.24
N LEU A 520 15.39 -3.34 -31.93
CA LEU A 520 16.30 -2.41 -31.24
C LEU A 520 17.52 -3.07 -30.57
N HIS A 521 17.53 -4.39 -30.40
CA HIS A 521 18.54 -5.09 -29.57
C HIS A 521 20.00 -4.70 -29.89
N ALA A 522 20.34 -4.57 -31.18
CA ALA A 522 21.67 -4.24 -31.65
C ALA A 522 22.13 -2.80 -31.30
N GLU A 523 21.19 -1.89 -31.03
CA GLU A 523 21.46 -0.52 -30.62
C GLU A 523 21.58 -0.37 -29.09
N LEU A 524 21.13 -1.37 -28.33
CA LEU A 524 21.20 -1.36 -26.87
C LEU A 524 22.63 -1.68 -26.41
N SER A 525 23.09 -0.99 -25.35
CA SER A 525 24.38 -1.32 -24.74
C SER A 525 24.40 -2.74 -24.19
N GLY A 526 25.50 -3.47 -24.40
CA GLY A 526 25.73 -4.80 -23.81
C GLY A 526 25.76 -5.97 -24.80
N ASP A 527 25.76 -5.73 -26.11
CA ASP A 527 25.81 -6.75 -27.17
C ASP A 527 24.78 -7.88 -26.96
N LEU A 528 23.51 -7.46 -26.84
CA LEU A 528 22.38 -8.34 -26.50
C LEU A 528 21.79 -8.93 -27.77
N SER A 529 21.67 -10.27 -27.87
CA SER A 529 20.80 -10.92 -28.87
C SER A 529 19.32 -10.55 -28.66
N ALA A 530 18.50 -10.62 -29.71
CA ALA A 530 17.06 -10.37 -29.64
C ALA A 530 16.35 -11.27 -28.59
N GLU A 531 16.71 -12.55 -28.55
CA GLU A 531 16.17 -13.53 -27.59
C GLU A 531 16.49 -13.13 -26.15
N LYS A 532 17.73 -12.67 -25.91
CA LYS A 532 18.15 -12.20 -24.58
C LYS A 532 17.41 -10.93 -24.16
N ALA A 533 17.21 -10.00 -25.09
CA ALA A 533 16.48 -8.76 -24.84
C ALA A 533 15.01 -9.06 -24.44
N ILE A 534 14.35 -9.95 -25.17
CA ILE A 534 12.99 -10.42 -24.88
C ILE A 534 12.93 -11.15 -23.54
N TYR A 535 13.86 -12.08 -23.29
CA TYR A 535 13.94 -12.80 -22.01
C TYR A 535 14.08 -11.84 -20.82
N ASN A 536 14.98 -10.86 -20.92
CA ASN A 536 15.18 -9.86 -19.88
C ASN A 536 13.92 -9.00 -19.69
N TYR A 537 13.25 -8.60 -20.77
CA TYR A 537 11.99 -7.88 -20.70
C TYR A 537 10.90 -8.67 -19.97
N VAL A 538 10.68 -9.94 -20.34
CA VAL A 538 9.71 -10.83 -19.68
C VAL A 538 10.03 -10.95 -18.18
N LYS A 539 11.31 -11.18 -17.84
CA LYS A 539 11.78 -11.22 -16.44
C LYS A 539 11.50 -9.91 -15.69
N ALA A 540 11.71 -8.75 -16.33
CA ALA A 540 11.46 -7.45 -15.74
C ALA A 540 9.96 -7.24 -15.44
N ILE A 541 9.09 -7.62 -16.37
CA ILE A 541 7.63 -7.59 -16.18
C ILE A 541 7.22 -8.53 -15.04
N GLY A 542 7.76 -9.75 -14.96
CA GLY A 542 7.48 -10.68 -13.86
C GLY A 542 7.87 -10.12 -12.49
N LYS A 543 9.06 -9.54 -12.36
CA LYS A 543 9.47 -8.83 -11.13
C LYS A 543 8.55 -7.65 -10.82
N GLY A 544 8.16 -6.89 -11.84
CA GLY A 544 7.25 -5.76 -11.70
C GLY A 544 5.83 -6.18 -11.28
N LEU A 545 5.30 -7.28 -11.80
CA LEU A 545 4.01 -7.84 -11.38
C LEU A 545 4.04 -8.27 -9.92
N SER A 546 5.09 -8.99 -9.52
CA SER A 546 5.30 -9.37 -8.10
C SER A 546 5.29 -8.14 -7.20
N LYS A 547 5.92 -7.06 -7.63
CA LYS A 547 5.90 -5.77 -6.93
C LYS A 547 4.49 -5.18 -6.84
N ILE A 548 3.75 -5.06 -7.95
CA ILE A 548 2.38 -4.50 -7.92
C ILE A 548 1.48 -5.31 -6.99
N MET A 549 1.50 -6.65 -7.06
CA MET A 549 0.71 -7.50 -6.18
C MET A 549 1.09 -7.30 -4.71
N SER A 550 2.40 -7.23 -4.43
CA SER A 550 2.92 -7.05 -3.07
C SER A 550 2.51 -5.72 -2.44
N LYS A 551 2.17 -4.68 -3.22
CA LYS A 551 1.68 -3.39 -2.68
C LYS A 551 0.41 -3.55 -1.87
N MET A 552 -0.48 -4.47 -2.26
CA MET A 552 -1.69 -4.82 -1.51
C MET A 552 -1.45 -6.00 -0.54
N GLY A 553 -0.24 -6.54 -0.50
CA GLY A 553 0.10 -7.75 0.25
C GLY A 553 -0.39 -9.04 -0.41
N VAL A 554 -0.67 -9.04 -1.72
CA VAL A 554 -1.11 -10.23 -2.45
C VAL A 554 0.11 -11.01 -2.92
N SER A 555 0.16 -12.31 -2.63
CA SER A 555 1.29 -13.15 -2.98
C SER A 555 1.17 -13.86 -4.33
N THR A 556 -0.04 -14.16 -4.82
CA THR A 556 -0.21 -14.96 -6.05
C THR A 556 -0.94 -14.24 -7.18
N TYR A 557 -0.47 -14.50 -8.40
CA TYR A 557 -1.16 -14.04 -9.61
C TYR A 557 -2.59 -14.59 -9.70
N MET A 558 -2.84 -15.82 -9.26
CA MET A 558 -4.16 -16.44 -9.25
C MET A 558 -5.18 -15.66 -8.41
N SER A 559 -4.77 -15.15 -7.25
CA SER A 559 -5.64 -14.34 -6.39
C SER A 559 -5.78 -12.91 -6.87
N TYR A 560 -4.77 -12.40 -7.58
CA TYR A 560 -4.77 -11.05 -8.17
C TYR A 560 -5.60 -10.97 -9.46
N CYS A 561 -5.61 -12.04 -10.26
CA CYS A 561 -6.37 -12.12 -11.50
C CYS A 561 -7.87 -12.01 -11.22
N GLY A 562 -8.54 -11.02 -11.83
CA GLY A 562 -9.98 -10.75 -11.59
C GLY A 562 -10.31 -10.04 -10.27
N ALA A 563 -9.30 -9.67 -9.45
CA ALA A 563 -9.52 -8.99 -8.17
C ALA A 563 -9.86 -7.51 -8.28
N GLN A 564 -9.55 -6.87 -9.42
CA GLN A 564 -9.84 -5.46 -9.70
C GLN A 564 -9.29 -4.51 -8.62
N LEU A 565 -8.04 -4.71 -8.17
CA LEU A 565 -7.37 -3.89 -7.15
C LEU A 565 -6.89 -2.54 -7.70
N PHE A 566 -7.83 -1.81 -8.31
CA PHE A 566 -7.64 -0.53 -8.95
C PHE A 566 -8.80 0.41 -8.62
N GLU A 567 -8.52 1.71 -8.62
CA GLU A 567 -9.52 2.76 -8.73
C GLU A 567 -9.47 3.40 -10.12
N ALA A 568 -10.62 3.84 -10.63
CA ALA A 568 -10.71 4.60 -11.87
C ALA A 568 -10.87 6.09 -11.58
N ILE A 569 -10.19 6.93 -12.36
CA ILE A 569 -10.30 8.39 -12.27
C ILE A 569 -10.61 8.95 -13.65
N GLY A 570 -11.77 9.59 -13.78
CA GLY A 570 -12.19 10.21 -15.03
C GLY A 570 -12.98 9.30 -15.96
N LEU A 571 -13.55 8.20 -15.45
CA LEU A 571 -14.46 7.32 -16.18
C LEU A 571 -15.87 7.40 -15.59
N ASN A 572 -16.91 7.53 -16.40
CA ASN A 572 -18.28 7.63 -15.91
C ASN A 572 -18.81 6.31 -15.31
N ASN A 573 -19.82 6.43 -14.43
CA ASN A 573 -20.37 5.26 -13.74
C ASN A 573 -21.03 4.25 -14.68
N ASP A 574 -21.59 4.68 -15.81
CA ASP A 574 -22.25 3.78 -16.76
C ASP A 574 -21.24 2.83 -17.44
N THR A 575 -20.10 3.37 -17.87
CA THR A 575 -18.99 2.60 -18.46
C THR A 575 -18.41 1.63 -17.43
N ILE A 576 -18.18 2.11 -16.20
CA ILE A 576 -17.71 1.27 -15.09
C ILE A 576 -18.73 0.16 -14.78
N GLY A 577 -20.01 0.49 -14.65
CA GLY A 577 -21.08 -0.46 -14.33
C GLY A 577 -21.20 -1.57 -15.36
N LYS A 578 -21.03 -1.25 -16.66
CA LYS A 578 -21.18 -2.20 -17.77
C LYS A 578 -19.93 -3.04 -18.01
N TYR A 579 -18.76 -2.42 -18.04
CA TYR A 579 -17.52 -3.05 -18.52
C TYR A 579 -16.48 -3.32 -17.41
N PHE A 580 -16.55 -2.62 -16.28
CA PHE A 580 -15.58 -2.75 -15.17
C PHE A 580 -16.30 -2.88 -13.81
N SER A 581 -17.38 -3.67 -13.78
CA SER A 581 -18.33 -3.73 -12.68
C SER A 581 -17.63 -3.97 -11.33
N GLY A 582 -17.90 -3.11 -10.36
CA GLY A 582 -17.32 -3.15 -9.02
C GLY A 582 -16.17 -2.16 -8.77
N THR A 583 -15.58 -1.59 -9.82
CA THR A 583 -14.48 -0.62 -9.68
C THR A 583 -14.97 0.74 -9.20
N ALA A 584 -14.24 1.36 -8.27
CA ALA A 584 -14.58 2.69 -7.77
C ALA A 584 -14.25 3.76 -8.81
N SER A 585 -15.18 4.68 -9.05
CA SER A 585 -14.95 5.92 -9.79
C SER A 585 -15.59 7.09 -9.05
N ARG A 586 -14.77 7.84 -8.29
CA ARG A 586 -15.26 8.94 -7.43
C ARG A 586 -15.42 10.25 -8.19
N VAL A 587 -14.58 10.44 -9.21
CA VAL A 587 -14.61 11.57 -10.13
C VAL A 587 -14.90 10.97 -11.50
N GLU A 588 -16.12 11.22 -11.98
CA GLU A 588 -16.62 10.71 -13.26
C GLU A 588 -15.87 11.35 -14.44
N GLY A 589 -16.26 11.05 -15.67
CA GLY A 589 -15.60 11.66 -16.83
C GLY A 589 -16.07 11.04 -18.13
N ILE A 590 -15.13 10.56 -18.92
CA ILE A 590 -15.41 10.06 -20.26
C ILE A 590 -16.16 8.72 -20.24
N GLY A 591 -16.95 8.49 -21.30
CA GLY A 591 -17.65 7.24 -21.53
C GLY A 591 -16.95 6.34 -22.55
N VAL A 592 -17.58 5.21 -22.88
CA VAL A 592 -17.06 4.24 -23.86
C VAL A 592 -16.81 4.85 -25.24
N PHE A 593 -17.64 5.80 -25.68
CA PHE A 593 -17.49 6.46 -26.98
C PHE A 593 -16.30 7.41 -27.02
N GLU A 594 -16.04 8.14 -25.95
CA GLU A 594 -14.87 9.00 -25.82
C GLU A 594 -13.58 8.18 -25.71
N ILE A 595 -13.62 7.01 -25.06
CA ILE A 595 -12.50 6.05 -25.06
C ILE A 595 -12.19 5.59 -26.49
N ALA A 596 -13.22 5.25 -27.27
CA ALA A 596 -13.05 4.87 -28.68
C ALA A 596 -12.56 6.04 -29.54
N GLU A 597 -13.02 7.26 -29.27
CA GLU A 597 -12.54 8.49 -29.92
C GLU A 597 -11.04 8.72 -29.68
N GLU A 598 -10.51 8.49 -28.47
CA GLU A 598 -9.05 8.57 -28.23
C GLU A 598 -8.28 7.55 -29.06
N ALA A 599 -8.79 6.31 -29.16
CA ALA A 599 -8.19 5.27 -29.99
C ALA A 599 -8.21 5.62 -31.48
N LEU A 600 -9.35 6.14 -31.99
CA LEU A 600 -9.49 6.58 -33.38
C LEU A 600 -8.57 7.74 -33.72
N ARG A 601 -8.41 8.72 -32.82
CA ARG A 601 -7.48 9.84 -33.03
C ARG A 601 -6.03 9.39 -33.08
N MET A 602 -5.66 8.45 -32.21
CA MET A 602 -4.33 7.85 -32.20
C MET A 602 -4.07 7.05 -33.49
N HIS A 603 -5.07 6.27 -33.92
CA HIS A 603 -5.06 5.52 -35.17
C HIS A 603 -4.91 6.43 -36.39
N ALA A 604 -5.73 7.49 -36.48
CA ALA A 604 -5.68 8.44 -37.59
C ALA A 604 -4.32 9.18 -37.67
N ALA A 605 -3.70 9.48 -36.52
CA ALA A 605 -2.37 10.08 -36.49
C ALA A 605 -1.29 9.11 -37.01
N ALA A 606 -1.39 7.83 -36.66
CA ALA A 606 -0.44 6.79 -37.07
C ALA A 606 -0.44 6.50 -38.57
N PHE A 607 -1.59 6.68 -39.23
CA PHE A 607 -1.75 6.48 -40.68
C PHE A 607 -1.93 7.80 -41.45
N GLY A 608 -1.61 8.93 -40.83
CA GLY A 608 -1.74 10.26 -41.41
C GLY A 608 -0.46 10.75 -42.09
N ASP A 609 -0.53 11.94 -42.66
CA ASP A 609 0.58 12.57 -43.40
C ASP A 609 1.48 13.47 -42.51
N ASP A 610 1.49 13.28 -41.18
CA ASP A 610 2.34 14.10 -40.30
C ASP A 610 3.83 13.83 -40.59
N PRO A 611 4.60 14.84 -41.06
CA PRO A 611 6.00 14.63 -41.46
C PRO A 611 6.91 14.18 -40.33
N VAL A 612 6.57 14.48 -39.07
CA VAL A 612 7.32 14.02 -37.90
C VAL A 612 7.07 12.53 -37.70
N LEU A 613 5.80 12.13 -37.67
CA LEU A 613 5.41 10.75 -37.42
C LEU A 613 5.80 9.81 -38.58
N ALA A 614 5.91 10.31 -39.81
CA ALA A 614 6.33 9.52 -40.96
C ALA A 614 7.71 8.82 -40.80
N ALA A 615 8.60 9.33 -39.95
CA ALA A 615 9.96 8.81 -39.79
C ALA A 615 10.36 8.46 -38.34
N MET A 616 9.57 8.85 -37.34
CA MET A 616 9.90 8.61 -35.93
C MET A 616 8.66 8.56 -35.04
N LEU A 617 8.79 7.92 -33.87
CA LEU A 617 7.76 7.99 -32.84
C LEU A 617 7.63 9.40 -32.25
N ASP A 618 6.46 9.72 -31.70
CA ASP A 618 6.27 10.95 -30.93
C ASP A 618 7.29 11.02 -29.78
N ALA A 619 7.75 12.24 -29.47
CA ALA A 619 8.76 12.47 -28.44
C ALA A 619 8.29 12.06 -27.03
N GLY A 620 6.98 11.92 -26.80
CA GLY A 620 6.39 11.66 -25.50
C GLY A 620 6.36 12.91 -24.65
N GLY A 621 6.90 12.84 -23.43
CA GLY A 621 6.85 13.91 -22.45
C GLY A 621 6.09 13.52 -21.19
N GLU A 622 5.77 12.23 -20.98
CA GLU A 622 5.19 11.79 -19.72
C GLU A 622 6.22 11.88 -18.60
N TYR A 623 7.44 11.40 -18.82
CA TYR A 623 8.42 11.20 -17.75
C TYR A 623 9.28 12.43 -17.49
N ALA A 624 9.49 13.25 -18.53
CA ALA A 624 10.24 14.48 -18.45
C ALA A 624 9.63 15.54 -19.37
N TRP A 625 9.68 16.80 -18.93
CA TRP A 625 9.17 17.92 -19.73
C TRP A 625 9.92 18.03 -21.07
N ARG A 626 9.15 18.15 -22.16
CA ARG A 626 9.64 18.38 -23.53
C ARG A 626 8.86 19.53 -24.16
N THR A 627 9.51 20.31 -25.01
CA THR A 627 8.88 21.46 -25.69
C THR A 627 7.64 21.08 -26.53
N ARG A 628 7.64 19.89 -27.16
CA ARG A 628 6.51 19.38 -27.97
C ARG A 628 5.70 18.27 -27.26
N GLY A 629 6.07 17.96 -26.01
CA GLY A 629 5.53 16.81 -25.31
C GLY A 629 4.26 17.08 -24.54
N GLU A 630 3.97 16.23 -23.56
CA GLU A 630 2.91 16.45 -22.58
C GLU A 630 3.19 17.69 -21.72
N ASP A 631 2.12 18.31 -21.23
CA ASP A 631 2.21 19.42 -20.30
C ASP A 631 2.77 18.99 -18.94
N HIS A 632 3.45 19.91 -18.26
CA HIS A 632 3.87 19.76 -16.86
C HIS A 632 3.54 21.01 -16.05
N MET A 633 3.25 20.82 -14.76
CA MET A 633 3.11 21.94 -13.82
C MET A 633 4.45 22.66 -13.61
N TRP A 634 5.57 21.92 -13.57
CA TRP A 634 6.90 22.51 -13.48
C TRP A 634 7.50 22.73 -14.87
N THR A 635 7.34 23.94 -15.39
CA THR A 635 8.00 24.40 -16.62
C THR A 635 9.27 25.20 -16.29
N PRO A 636 10.21 25.34 -17.25
CA PRO A 636 11.38 26.21 -17.07
C PRO A 636 11.02 27.64 -16.63
N ASP A 637 9.95 28.20 -17.18
CA ASP A 637 9.48 29.55 -16.83
C ASP A 637 8.96 29.64 -15.40
N ALA A 638 8.13 28.67 -14.97
CA ALA A 638 7.62 28.61 -13.60
C ALA A 638 8.77 28.49 -12.58
N ILE A 639 9.76 27.64 -12.88
CA ILE A 639 10.96 27.44 -12.06
C ILE A 639 11.76 28.74 -11.95
N ALA A 640 12.03 29.40 -13.08
CA ALA A 640 12.81 30.63 -13.13
C ALA A 640 12.13 31.76 -12.36
N LYS A 641 10.81 31.95 -12.52
CA LYS A 641 10.03 32.98 -11.82
C LYS A 641 9.97 32.74 -10.31
N LEU A 642 9.79 31.49 -9.87
CA LEU A 642 9.81 31.14 -8.46
C LEU A 642 11.18 31.40 -7.82
N GLN A 643 12.27 30.99 -8.48
CA GLN A 643 13.62 31.24 -7.98
C GLN A 643 13.96 32.73 -7.95
N HIS A 644 13.59 33.50 -8.99
CA HIS A 644 13.86 34.94 -9.03
C HIS A 644 13.07 35.69 -7.95
N SER A 645 11.77 35.41 -7.80
CA SER A 645 10.92 36.07 -6.80
C SER A 645 11.43 35.86 -5.38
N THR A 646 11.82 34.65 -5.04
CA THR A 646 12.27 34.29 -3.68
C THR A 646 13.67 34.81 -3.36
N ARG A 647 14.59 34.84 -4.34
CA ARG A 647 15.93 35.41 -4.20
C ARG A 647 15.91 36.93 -4.09
N ALA A 648 15.08 37.60 -4.89
CA ALA A 648 14.97 39.06 -4.90
C ALA A 648 13.94 39.61 -3.88
N ASN A 649 13.28 38.73 -3.12
CA ASN A 649 12.13 39.05 -2.28
C ASN A 649 11.07 39.93 -3.01
N ASN A 650 10.66 39.50 -4.20
CA ASN A 650 9.81 40.26 -5.10
C ASN A 650 8.41 39.61 -5.26
N TRP A 651 7.42 40.23 -4.62
CA TRP A 651 6.02 39.81 -4.68
C TRP A 651 5.40 39.84 -6.08
N SER A 652 5.71 40.84 -6.92
CA SER A 652 5.12 40.91 -8.27
C SER A 652 5.58 39.74 -9.15
N THR A 653 6.87 39.36 -9.07
CA THR A 653 7.37 38.16 -9.77
C THR A 653 6.75 36.87 -9.20
N TYR A 654 6.49 36.81 -7.90
CA TYR A 654 5.77 35.67 -7.31
C TYR A 654 4.35 35.56 -7.88
N LYS A 655 3.63 36.68 -8.04
CA LYS A 655 2.30 36.67 -8.66
C LYS A 655 2.31 36.17 -10.10
N GLU A 656 3.34 36.52 -10.89
CA GLU A 656 3.53 35.96 -12.22
C GLU A 656 3.74 34.44 -12.17
N TYR A 657 4.56 33.94 -11.24
CA TYR A 657 4.72 32.51 -10.99
C TYR A 657 3.39 31.84 -10.60
N ALA A 658 2.68 32.40 -9.62
CA ALA A 658 1.41 31.86 -9.15
C ALA A 658 0.37 31.85 -10.28
N GLN A 659 0.35 32.87 -11.14
CA GLN A 659 -0.50 32.90 -12.32
C GLN A 659 -0.15 31.79 -13.33
N ILE A 660 1.13 31.52 -13.59
CA ILE A 660 1.55 30.41 -14.47
C ILE A 660 1.05 29.05 -13.93
N ILE A 661 1.05 28.87 -12.62
CA ILE A 661 0.60 27.61 -11.98
C ILE A 661 -0.94 27.53 -11.89
N ASN A 662 -1.59 28.65 -11.53
CA ASN A 662 -3.02 28.70 -11.22
C ASN A 662 -3.89 28.89 -12.48
N ASP A 663 -3.38 29.52 -13.55
CA ASP A 663 -4.13 29.75 -14.79
C ASP A 663 -4.22 28.47 -15.64
N GLN A 664 -5.18 27.63 -15.26
CA GLN A 664 -5.55 26.43 -15.99
C GLN A 664 -6.76 26.65 -16.89
N SER A 665 -6.97 27.88 -17.40
CA SER A 665 -8.05 28.18 -18.36
C SER A 665 -7.88 27.45 -19.70
N ARG A 666 -6.64 27.10 -20.06
CA ARG A 666 -6.30 26.38 -21.29
C ARG A 666 -5.53 25.08 -21.04
N ARG A 667 -4.71 25.02 -19.98
CA ARG A 667 -3.89 23.87 -19.60
C ARG A 667 -4.47 23.21 -18.36
N HIS A 668 -5.35 22.22 -18.54
CA HIS A 668 -5.96 21.50 -17.43
C HIS A 668 -4.99 20.44 -16.91
N MET A 669 -4.51 20.62 -15.67
CA MET A 669 -3.45 19.76 -15.10
C MET A 669 -3.98 18.90 -13.95
N THR A 670 -4.73 19.54 -13.05
CA THR A 670 -5.12 18.99 -11.74
C THR A 670 -6.60 19.19 -11.50
N LEU A 671 -7.24 18.36 -10.66
CA LEU A 671 -8.66 18.52 -10.31
C LEU A 671 -8.93 19.90 -9.69
N ARG A 672 -8.10 20.35 -8.74
CA ARG A 672 -8.19 21.68 -8.13
C ARG A 672 -8.07 22.85 -9.10
N GLY A 673 -7.49 22.63 -10.27
CA GLY A 673 -7.43 23.63 -11.35
C GLY A 673 -8.80 23.92 -11.98
N LEU A 674 -9.75 23.00 -11.83
CA LEU A 674 -11.13 23.14 -12.28
C LEU A 674 -12.08 23.70 -11.22
N PHE A 675 -11.60 23.93 -10.00
CA PHE A 675 -12.42 24.50 -8.94
C PHE A 675 -12.44 26.03 -9.08
N GLU A 676 -13.51 26.67 -8.66
CA GLU A 676 -13.60 28.13 -8.51
C GLU A 676 -14.10 28.49 -7.10
N PHE A 677 -13.73 29.67 -6.62
CA PHE A 677 -14.20 30.17 -5.34
C PHE A 677 -15.54 30.88 -5.54
N LYS A 678 -16.53 30.56 -4.71
CA LYS A 678 -17.80 31.30 -4.67
C LYS A 678 -17.61 32.61 -3.91
N ILE A 679 -17.24 33.65 -4.65
CA ILE A 679 -16.99 34.98 -4.10
C ILE A 679 -18.29 35.78 -4.08
N ASP A 680 -18.64 36.30 -2.90
CA ASP A 680 -19.71 37.28 -2.70
C ASP A 680 -19.06 38.64 -2.37
N PRO A 681 -19.03 39.59 -3.33
CA PRO A 681 -18.40 40.89 -3.11
C PRO A 681 -18.97 41.67 -1.92
N SER A 682 -20.21 41.40 -1.49
CA SER A 682 -20.82 42.05 -0.34
C SER A 682 -20.28 41.56 1.01
N LYS A 683 -19.63 40.39 1.03
CA LYS A 683 -19.04 39.77 2.23
C LYS A 683 -17.52 39.91 2.30
N ALA A 684 -16.87 40.36 1.22
CA ALA A 684 -15.44 40.56 1.20
C ALA A 684 -15.01 41.59 2.25
N ILE A 685 -13.84 41.37 2.85
CA ILE A 685 -13.29 42.19 3.93
C ILE A 685 -11.91 42.76 3.52
N PRO A 686 -11.44 43.83 4.16
CA PRO A 686 -10.04 44.28 4.02
C PRO A 686 -9.06 43.18 4.45
N VAL A 687 -7.92 43.07 3.75
CA VAL A 687 -6.90 42.04 4.07
C VAL A 687 -6.28 42.26 5.45
N GLU A 688 -6.33 43.48 5.97
CA GLU A 688 -5.88 43.87 7.30
C GLU A 688 -6.73 43.25 8.42
N GLU A 689 -7.98 42.86 8.15
CA GLU A 689 -8.83 42.13 9.09
C GLU A 689 -8.50 40.62 9.14
N VAL A 690 -7.77 40.11 8.16
CA VAL A 690 -7.35 38.70 8.10
C VAL A 690 -6.13 38.49 8.98
N GLU A 691 -6.11 37.35 9.70
CA GLU A 691 -4.98 36.95 10.54
C GLU A 691 -3.62 37.06 9.81
N SER A 692 -2.56 37.28 10.57
CA SER A 692 -1.25 37.65 10.02
C SER A 692 -0.62 36.52 9.20
N ALA A 693 0.19 36.89 8.20
CA ALA A 693 0.96 35.91 7.45
C ALA A 693 1.90 35.09 8.37
N ALA A 694 2.41 35.71 9.44
CA ALA A 694 3.25 35.08 10.45
C ALA A 694 2.52 33.99 11.26
N ASP A 695 1.19 34.08 11.39
CA ASP A 695 0.39 33.04 12.03
C ASP A 695 0.05 31.90 11.05
N ILE A 696 -0.25 32.24 9.80
CA ILE A 696 -0.56 31.26 8.75
C ILE A 696 0.63 30.34 8.46
N VAL A 697 1.86 30.88 8.37
CA VAL A 697 3.06 30.06 8.08
C VAL A 697 3.35 28.97 9.12
N LYS A 698 2.82 29.08 10.34
CA LYS A 698 2.93 28.03 11.37
C LYS A 698 2.21 26.74 10.99
N ARG A 699 1.26 26.82 10.04
CA ARG A 699 0.53 25.68 9.45
C ARG A 699 1.32 24.98 8.35
N PHE A 700 2.47 25.52 7.95
CA PHE A 700 3.27 24.98 6.87
C PHE A 700 4.39 24.08 7.41
N ALA A 701 4.54 22.94 6.75
CA ALA A 701 5.61 22.00 7.01
C ALA A 701 6.37 21.69 5.71
N THR A 702 7.69 21.55 5.79
CA THR A 702 8.42 20.93 4.67
C THR A 702 8.19 19.42 4.65
N GLY A 703 8.02 18.87 3.47
CA GLY A 703 7.79 17.44 3.27
C GLY A 703 8.97 16.59 3.76
N ALA A 704 8.69 15.34 4.10
CA ALA A 704 9.67 14.38 4.61
C ALA A 704 10.71 13.98 3.53
N MET A 705 11.84 14.69 3.49
CA MET A 705 12.92 14.47 2.52
C MET A 705 14.18 14.03 3.26
N SER A 706 14.59 12.78 3.06
CA SER A 706 15.67 12.19 3.87
C SER A 706 17.03 12.83 3.61
N LEU A 707 17.81 13.07 4.66
CA LEU A 707 19.26 13.22 4.56
C LEU A 707 19.84 11.98 3.84
N GLY A 708 20.64 12.23 2.81
CA GLY A 708 21.10 11.22 1.85
C GLY A 708 20.40 11.33 0.50
N SER A 709 19.06 11.47 0.48
CA SER A 709 18.35 11.79 -0.76
C SER A 709 18.63 13.22 -1.22
N ILE A 710 18.58 14.16 -0.29
CA ILE A 710 19.06 15.53 -0.48
C ILE A 710 20.37 15.75 0.27
N SER A 711 21.15 16.73 -0.16
CA SER A 711 22.43 17.10 0.44
C SER A 711 22.26 17.62 1.87
N THR A 712 23.34 17.58 2.66
CA THR A 712 23.36 18.13 4.03
C THR A 712 22.99 19.62 4.02
N GLU A 713 23.45 20.35 3.01
CA GLU A 713 23.19 21.78 2.83
C GLU A 713 21.70 22.06 2.63
N ALA A 714 21.07 21.37 1.67
CA ALA A 714 19.63 21.51 1.40
C ALA A 714 18.80 21.13 2.63
N HIS A 715 19.10 19.98 3.25
CA HIS A 715 18.34 19.51 4.42
C HIS A 715 18.40 20.49 5.60
N SER A 716 19.59 21.01 5.90
CA SER A 716 19.80 21.94 7.01
C SER A 716 19.21 23.32 6.70
N THR A 717 19.27 23.76 5.44
CA THR A 717 18.68 25.04 4.98
C THR A 717 17.17 25.06 5.21
N LEU A 718 16.46 23.99 4.85
CA LEU A 718 15.04 23.85 5.14
C LEU A 718 14.74 23.90 6.65
N ALA A 719 15.55 23.22 7.47
CA ALA A 719 15.32 23.22 8.91
C ALA A 719 15.45 24.61 9.53
N VAL A 720 16.54 25.32 9.21
CA VAL A 720 16.76 26.70 9.67
C VAL A 720 15.63 27.62 9.21
N ALA A 721 15.26 27.57 7.94
CA ALA A 721 14.20 28.42 7.39
C ALA A 721 12.85 28.21 8.09
N MET A 722 12.44 26.95 8.26
CA MET A 722 11.15 26.63 8.89
C MET A 722 11.12 27.00 10.37
N ASN A 723 12.25 26.85 11.08
CA ASN A 723 12.35 27.23 12.48
C ASN A 723 12.25 28.75 12.65
N ARG A 724 12.86 29.55 11.76
CA ARG A 724 12.76 31.03 11.77
C ARG A 724 11.32 31.55 11.65
N ILE A 725 10.46 30.86 10.90
CA ILE A 725 9.07 31.29 10.67
C ILE A 725 8.06 30.61 11.59
N GLY A 726 8.52 29.80 12.56
CA GLY A 726 7.65 29.05 13.45
C GLY A 726 6.93 27.86 12.81
N GLY A 727 7.19 27.57 11.52
CA GLY A 727 6.73 26.36 10.85
C GLY A 727 7.53 25.12 11.28
N LYS A 728 7.41 24.05 10.51
CA LYS A 728 8.02 22.75 10.82
C LYS A 728 8.83 22.20 9.66
N SER A 729 9.98 21.59 9.94
CA SER A 729 10.70 20.76 8.98
C SER A 729 10.70 19.30 9.40
N ASN A 730 10.82 18.40 8.42
CA ASN A 730 10.76 16.96 8.62
C ASN A 730 12.06 16.28 8.19
N THR A 731 12.59 15.39 9.03
CA THR A 731 13.85 14.68 8.78
C THR A 731 13.83 13.78 7.55
N GLY A 732 12.65 13.27 7.18
CA GLY A 732 12.56 12.08 6.34
C GLY A 732 13.16 10.85 7.01
N GLU A 733 13.32 9.78 6.23
CA GLU A 733 13.76 8.45 6.70
C GLU A 733 15.27 8.32 6.97
N GLY A 734 16.01 9.43 6.97
CA GLY A 734 17.48 9.41 6.91
C GLY A 734 18.20 9.41 8.26
N GLY A 735 17.47 9.49 9.37
CA GLY A 735 18.00 9.94 10.65
C GLY A 735 18.30 11.45 10.66
N GLU A 736 18.86 11.95 11.75
CA GLU A 736 19.33 13.33 11.88
C GLU A 736 20.56 13.38 12.78
N ASP A 737 21.56 14.18 12.39
CA ASP A 737 22.79 14.32 13.17
C ASP A 737 22.52 14.94 14.55
N PRO A 738 22.93 14.28 15.66
CA PRO A 738 22.73 14.80 17.00
C PRO A 738 23.31 16.20 17.27
N ALA A 739 24.34 16.61 16.55
CA ALA A 739 24.92 17.95 16.67
C ALA A 739 23.91 19.06 16.36
N ARG A 740 22.86 18.76 15.57
CA ARG A 740 21.81 19.72 15.20
C ARG A 740 20.82 20.04 16.32
N TYR A 741 20.72 19.19 17.34
CA TYR A 741 19.71 19.35 18.40
C TYR A 741 20.26 19.24 19.83
N ARG A 742 21.40 18.60 20.08
CA ARG A 742 21.94 18.42 21.45
C ARG A 742 22.19 19.74 22.16
N ASN A 743 22.82 20.72 21.49
CA ASN A 743 23.11 22.02 22.09
C ASN A 743 21.84 22.82 22.35
N GLU A 744 20.90 22.84 21.40
CA GLU A 744 19.59 23.48 21.57
C GLU A 744 18.84 22.90 22.78
N LEU A 745 18.78 21.57 22.92
CA LEU A 745 18.10 20.91 24.03
C LEU A 745 18.80 21.13 25.38
N LYS A 746 20.11 21.41 25.39
CA LYS A 746 20.86 21.85 26.58
C LYS A 746 20.69 23.34 26.89
N GLY A 747 19.92 24.08 26.09
CA GLY A 747 19.75 25.53 26.24
C GLY A 747 20.94 26.36 25.77
N ILE A 748 21.82 25.80 24.93
CA ILE A 748 22.96 26.49 24.34
C ILE A 748 22.55 26.99 22.93
N PRO A 749 22.26 28.29 22.76
CA PRO A 749 21.80 28.82 21.48
C PRO A 749 22.94 29.02 20.49
N VAL A 750 22.60 29.00 19.21
CA VAL A 750 23.47 29.48 18.12
C VAL A 750 23.76 30.97 18.30
N LYS A 751 25.03 31.37 18.10
CA LYS A 751 25.54 32.73 18.28
C LYS A 751 25.88 33.37 16.95
N VAL A 752 26.02 34.69 16.96
CA VAL A 752 26.56 35.43 15.80
C VAL A 752 27.97 34.93 15.50
N GLY A 753 28.22 34.53 14.26
CA GLY A 753 29.50 33.98 13.79
C GLY A 753 29.51 32.46 13.65
N ASP A 754 28.51 31.76 14.19
CA ASP A 754 28.34 30.33 13.95
C ASP A 754 27.90 30.07 12.50
N THR A 755 28.32 28.93 11.97
CA THR A 755 28.04 28.46 10.61
C THR A 755 27.61 27.00 10.59
N LEU A 756 27.10 26.50 9.46
CA LEU A 756 26.78 25.08 9.32
C LEU A 756 28.00 24.17 9.63
N LYS A 757 29.20 24.53 9.18
CA LYS A 757 30.43 23.79 9.49
C LYS A 757 30.75 23.78 10.97
N SER A 758 30.55 24.90 11.67
CA SER A 758 30.82 24.97 13.11
C SER A 758 29.92 24.05 13.95
N VAL A 759 28.71 23.74 13.45
CA VAL A 759 27.73 22.88 14.14
C VAL A 759 27.82 21.42 13.67
N ILE A 760 27.76 21.16 12.36
CA ILE A 760 27.69 19.79 11.79
C ILE A 760 29.09 19.18 11.57
N GLY A 761 30.12 20.02 11.53
CA GLY A 761 31.51 19.63 11.29
C GLY A 761 31.97 19.86 9.85
N GLU A 762 33.22 20.29 9.70
CA GLU A 762 33.82 20.68 8.42
C GLU A 762 33.80 19.56 7.36
N ALA A 763 34.02 18.31 7.78
CA ALA A 763 34.04 17.16 6.87
C ALA A 763 32.68 16.82 6.25
N ASN A 764 31.59 17.36 6.81
CA ASN A 764 30.22 16.97 6.44
C ASN A 764 29.48 18.05 5.64
N VAL A 765 30.08 19.24 5.45
CA VAL A 765 29.47 20.42 4.83
C VAL A 765 30.41 21.02 3.79
N GLU A 766 29.94 21.12 2.55
CA GLU A 766 30.69 21.64 1.40
C GLU A 766 30.44 23.14 1.18
N VAL A 767 29.22 23.62 1.45
CA VAL A 767 28.86 25.04 1.38
C VAL A 767 28.53 25.53 2.78
N ASP A 768 29.40 26.38 3.31
CA ASP A 768 29.24 26.89 4.67
C ASP A 768 28.29 28.09 4.69
N LEU A 769 27.13 27.93 5.33
CA LEU A 769 26.13 28.99 5.43
C LEU A 769 26.21 29.64 6.82
N PRO A 770 26.20 30.99 6.90
CA PRO A 770 26.17 31.70 8.17
C PRO A 770 24.82 31.48 8.86
N LEU A 771 24.86 31.35 10.19
CA LEU A 771 23.68 31.25 11.03
C LEU A 771 23.42 32.58 11.76
N LEU A 772 22.15 32.84 12.06
CA LEU A 772 21.73 33.97 12.88
C LEU A 772 21.66 33.55 14.35
N ALA A 773 21.81 34.52 15.26
CA ALA A 773 21.66 34.26 16.68
C ALA A 773 20.25 33.70 16.97
N GLY A 774 20.19 32.57 17.67
CA GLY A 774 18.95 31.87 17.98
C GLY A 774 18.41 30.95 16.89
N ASP A 775 19.12 30.78 15.76
CA ASP A 775 18.75 29.77 14.76
C ASP A 775 18.76 28.36 15.37
N SER A 776 17.87 27.51 14.85
CA SER A 776 17.82 26.08 15.17
C SER A 776 17.95 25.27 13.88
N LEU A 777 18.84 24.27 13.90
CA LEU A 777 19.00 23.31 12.80
C LEU A 777 18.15 22.04 13.03
N ARG A 778 17.47 21.93 14.17
CA ARG A 778 16.68 20.75 14.55
C ARG A 778 15.44 20.65 13.68
N SER A 779 15.21 19.49 13.08
CA SER A 779 13.91 19.18 12.49
C SER A 779 12.87 18.87 13.57
N LYS A 780 11.84 19.70 13.68
CA LYS A 780 10.74 19.51 14.65
C LYS A 780 9.96 18.21 14.44
N ILE A 781 9.82 17.78 13.18
CA ILE A 781 9.17 16.51 12.83
C ILE A 781 10.25 15.45 12.59
N LYS A 782 10.18 14.37 13.37
CA LYS A 782 11.05 13.19 13.24
C LYS A 782 10.29 12.05 12.61
N GLN A 783 10.77 11.50 11.50
CA GLN A 783 10.09 10.39 10.85
C GLN A 783 10.52 9.04 11.41
N VAL A 784 9.57 8.12 11.52
CA VAL A 784 9.76 6.69 11.78
C VAL A 784 9.19 5.93 10.58
N ALA A 785 10.06 5.31 9.81
CA ALA A 785 9.73 4.53 8.60
C ALA A 785 10.23 3.08 8.73
N SER A 786 9.84 2.20 7.82
CA SER A 786 10.09 0.75 7.86
C SER A 786 11.57 0.34 8.01
N GLY A 787 12.51 1.14 7.54
CA GLY A 787 13.94 0.86 7.71
C GLY A 787 14.48 1.13 9.13
N ARG A 788 13.77 1.91 9.96
CA ARG A 788 14.21 2.40 11.29
C ARG A 788 15.60 3.07 11.30
N PHE A 789 16.06 3.57 10.16
CA PHE A 789 17.36 4.24 10.06
C PHE A 789 17.45 5.44 11.00
N GLY A 790 18.45 5.44 11.87
CA GLY A 790 18.74 6.53 12.80
C GLY A 790 17.68 6.74 13.90
N VAL A 791 16.74 5.81 14.09
CA VAL A 791 15.67 5.94 15.09
C VAL A 791 16.14 5.42 16.44
N THR A 792 16.57 6.34 17.31
CA THR A 792 17.01 6.05 18.68
C THR A 792 16.13 6.74 19.72
N ALA A 793 16.23 6.34 20.99
CA ALA A 793 15.53 7.02 22.09
C ALA A 793 15.85 8.53 22.17
N GLU A 794 17.10 8.91 21.89
CA GLU A 794 17.53 10.31 21.82
C GLU A 794 16.87 11.04 20.63
N TYR A 795 16.94 10.44 19.44
CA TYR A 795 16.33 11.00 18.23
C TYR A 795 14.83 11.28 18.43
N LEU A 796 14.10 10.30 18.99
CA LEU A 796 12.67 10.43 19.30
C LEU A 796 12.41 11.51 20.36
N SER A 797 13.24 11.57 21.40
CA SER A 797 13.10 12.56 22.47
C SER A 797 13.38 14.00 22.03
N SER A 798 14.06 14.20 20.89
CA SER A 798 14.31 15.52 20.30
C SER A 798 13.16 16.06 19.43
N ALA A 799 12.08 15.28 19.25
CA ALA A 799 10.95 15.61 18.38
C ALA A 799 9.88 16.46 19.07
N ASP A 800 9.29 17.41 18.34
CA ASP A 800 8.01 18.02 18.73
C ASP A 800 6.83 17.22 18.14
N GLN A 801 7.06 16.56 17.01
CA GLN A 801 6.14 15.62 16.38
C GLN A 801 6.91 14.42 15.82
N ILE A 802 6.38 13.22 16.03
CA ILE A 802 6.92 12.00 15.44
C ILE A 802 5.97 11.55 14.33
N GLN A 803 6.46 11.39 13.11
CA GLN A 803 5.66 10.96 11.97
C GLN A 803 5.93 9.49 11.61
N ILE A 804 4.94 8.64 11.81
CA ILE A 804 4.89 7.27 11.29
C ILE A 804 4.60 7.37 9.78
N LYS A 805 5.53 6.88 8.97
CA LYS A 805 5.38 6.90 7.50
C LYS A 805 4.84 5.56 6.99
N MET A 806 3.51 5.46 6.86
CA MET A 806 2.91 4.28 6.25
C MET A 806 3.19 4.20 4.76
N ALA A 807 3.08 5.33 4.05
CA ALA A 807 3.31 5.40 2.61
C ALA A 807 3.77 6.79 2.15
N GLN A 808 4.16 6.91 0.88
CA GLN A 808 4.37 8.18 0.19
C GLN A 808 3.77 8.14 -1.22
N GLY A 809 3.27 9.28 -1.71
CA GLY A 809 2.53 9.34 -2.98
C GLY A 809 3.27 8.82 -4.21
N ALA A 810 4.59 8.99 -4.28
CA ALA A 810 5.38 8.55 -5.44
C ALA A 810 5.62 7.03 -5.54
N LYS A 811 5.35 6.30 -4.45
CA LYS A 811 5.53 4.84 -4.33
C LYS A 811 4.80 4.29 -3.11
N PRO A 812 3.48 4.36 -3.09
CA PRO A 812 2.72 3.74 -2.02
C PRO A 812 2.79 2.22 -2.14
N GLY A 813 2.71 1.53 -1.00
CA GLY A 813 2.91 0.08 -0.91
C GLY A 813 4.36 -0.40 -1.07
N GLU A 814 5.35 0.51 -1.05
CA GLU A 814 6.78 0.21 -1.22
C GLU A 814 7.66 0.95 -0.20
N GLY A 815 8.89 0.44 -0.01
CA GLY A 815 9.89 1.03 0.87
C GLY A 815 10.67 2.22 0.28
N GLY A 816 11.32 2.98 1.16
CA GLY A 816 12.33 3.96 0.80
C GLY A 816 13.47 3.35 -0.01
N GLN A 817 14.05 4.13 -0.94
CA GLN A 817 15.18 3.69 -1.77
C GLN A 817 16.26 4.77 -1.75
N LEU A 818 17.48 4.38 -1.39
CA LEU A 818 18.67 5.22 -1.48
C LEU A 818 19.76 4.45 -2.24
N PRO A 819 20.12 4.88 -3.47
CA PRO A 819 21.17 4.24 -4.25
C PRO A 819 22.52 4.24 -3.53
N GLY A 820 23.30 3.16 -3.68
CA GLY A 820 24.56 2.95 -2.93
C GLY A 820 25.58 4.06 -3.11
N GLY A 821 25.66 4.66 -4.31
CA GLY A 821 26.54 5.82 -4.58
C GLY A 821 26.19 7.09 -3.77
N LYS A 822 25.06 7.11 -3.06
CA LYS A 822 24.65 8.19 -2.14
C LYS A 822 24.83 7.82 -0.67
N VAL A 823 25.26 6.60 -0.36
CA VAL A 823 25.52 6.15 1.00
C VAL A 823 26.99 6.40 1.31
N THR A 824 27.32 7.68 1.55
CA THR A 824 28.66 8.09 1.98
C THR A 824 28.96 7.63 3.41
N GLU A 825 30.19 7.78 3.89
CA GLU A 825 30.53 7.48 5.28
C GLU A 825 29.64 8.24 6.29
N TYR A 826 29.39 9.52 6.02
CA TYR A 826 28.49 10.32 6.85
C TYR A 826 27.06 9.77 6.85
N ILE A 827 26.50 9.45 5.68
CA ILE A 827 25.14 8.88 5.59
C ILE A 827 25.07 7.49 6.23
N GLY A 828 26.08 6.64 6.01
CA GLY A 828 26.18 5.32 6.64
C GLY A 828 26.20 5.42 8.15
N LYS A 829 26.96 6.37 8.71
CA LYS A 829 27.00 6.65 10.15
C LYS A 829 25.63 7.05 10.70
N GLN A 830 24.93 7.99 10.07
CA GLN A 830 23.62 8.44 10.56
C GLN A 830 22.55 7.33 10.52
N ARG A 831 22.70 6.37 9.60
CA ARG A 831 21.74 5.28 9.40
C ARG A 831 22.15 3.98 10.07
N TYR A 832 23.32 3.91 10.71
CA TYR A 832 23.93 2.67 11.18
C TYR A 832 24.04 1.61 10.08
N SER A 833 24.40 2.04 8.86
CA SER A 833 24.48 1.20 7.67
C SER A 833 25.89 1.17 7.06
N VAL A 834 26.13 0.22 6.15
CA VAL A 834 27.41 0.06 5.46
C VAL A 834 27.56 1.11 4.34
N PRO A 835 28.63 1.91 4.30
CA PRO A 835 28.91 2.84 3.21
C PRO A 835 28.97 2.14 1.83
N GLY A 836 28.46 2.80 0.79
CA GLY A 836 28.45 2.31 -0.60
C GLY A 836 27.35 1.29 -0.93
N VAL A 837 26.67 0.72 0.06
CA VAL A 837 25.61 -0.29 -0.14
C VAL A 837 24.26 0.39 -0.35
N GLY A 838 23.53 -0.01 -1.39
CA GLY A 838 22.19 0.51 -1.64
C GLY A 838 21.20 0.12 -0.54
N LEU A 839 20.39 1.08 -0.08
CA LEU A 839 19.40 0.86 0.97
C LEU A 839 18.00 0.85 0.37
N ILE A 840 17.40 -0.34 0.29
CA ILE A 840 15.98 -0.54 -0.03
C ILE A 840 15.31 -0.92 1.29
N SER A 841 14.47 -0.04 1.82
CA SER A 841 13.72 -0.35 3.04
C SER A 841 12.69 -1.45 2.76
N PRO A 842 12.32 -2.28 3.76
CA PRO A 842 11.17 -3.16 3.61
C PRO A 842 9.92 -2.36 3.22
N PRO A 843 9.02 -2.87 2.37
CA PRO A 843 7.74 -2.23 2.12
C PRO A 843 6.89 -2.05 3.39
N PRO A 844 6.69 -3.08 4.23
CA PRO A 844 5.93 -2.91 5.45
C PRO A 844 6.80 -2.42 6.61
N HIS A 845 6.14 -1.81 7.59
CA HIS A 845 6.66 -1.78 8.94
C HIS A 845 6.48 -3.18 9.54
N HIS A 846 7.57 -3.89 9.91
CA HIS A 846 7.46 -5.25 10.48
C HIS A 846 6.82 -5.30 11.88
N ASP A 847 6.53 -4.12 12.45
CA ASP A 847 5.77 -3.91 13.68
C ASP A 847 4.39 -3.26 13.43
N ILE A 848 3.91 -3.26 12.17
CA ILE A 848 2.56 -2.84 11.80
C ILE A 848 2.01 -3.80 10.74
N TYR A 849 1.34 -4.86 11.17
CA TYR A 849 0.64 -5.80 10.29
C TYR A 849 -0.88 -5.67 10.36
N SER A 850 -1.38 -4.78 11.20
CA SER A 850 -2.78 -4.49 11.42
C SER A 850 -2.97 -3.14 12.12
N ILE A 851 -4.22 -2.73 12.28
CA ILE A 851 -4.58 -1.46 12.95
C ILE A 851 -4.21 -1.46 14.44
N GLU A 852 -4.30 -2.61 15.13
CA GLU A 852 -3.88 -2.76 16.53
C GLU A 852 -2.37 -2.64 16.71
N ASP A 853 -1.58 -3.10 15.73
CA ASP A 853 -0.13 -2.97 15.76
C ASP A 853 0.29 -1.50 15.54
N LEU A 854 -0.43 -0.75 14.71
CA LEU A 854 -0.25 0.71 14.63
C LEU A 854 -0.55 1.38 15.97
N ALA A 855 -1.64 1.00 16.65
CA ALA A 855 -1.95 1.51 17.99
C ALA A 855 -0.81 1.20 18.98
N GLN A 856 -0.21 0.01 18.88
CA GLN A 856 0.96 -0.35 19.68
C GLN A 856 2.17 0.54 19.36
N LEU A 857 2.50 0.80 18.09
CA LEU A 857 3.60 1.70 17.74
C LEU A 857 3.33 3.15 18.20
N ILE A 858 2.10 3.65 18.07
CA ILE A 858 1.73 4.97 18.61
C ILE A 858 1.98 5.00 20.12
N HIS A 859 1.54 3.97 20.84
CA HIS A 859 1.80 3.83 22.27
C HIS A 859 3.30 3.81 22.59
N ASP A 860 4.11 3.08 21.81
CA ASP A 860 5.56 2.99 22.01
C ASP A 860 6.24 4.35 21.88
N LEU A 861 5.95 5.05 20.78
CA LEU A 861 6.54 6.36 20.47
C LEU A 861 6.13 7.42 21.49
N LYS A 862 4.86 7.40 21.91
CA LYS A 862 4.35 8.32 22.94
C LYS A 862 4.97 8.05 24.31
N ASN A 863 5.28 6.81 24.65
CA ASN A 863 5.98 6.50 25.90
C ASN A 863 7.41 7.05 25.89
N VAL A 864 8.18 6.88 24.81
CA VAL A 864 9.54 7.45 24.71
C VAL A 864 9.52 8.98 24.73
N ALA A 865 8.59 9.60 23.99
CA ALA A 865 8.52 11.05 23.86
C ALA A 865 7.12 11.60 24.23
N PRO A 866 6.74 11.64 25.53
CA PRO A 866 5.39 12.02 25.95
C PRO A 866 4.93 13.41 25.49
N HIS A 867 5.88 14.33 25.32
CA HIS A 867 5.64 15.69 24.83
C HIS A 867 5.35 15.80 23.33
N ALA A 868 5.69 14.78 22.53
CA ALA A 868 5.63 14.86 21.07
C ALA A 868 4.25 14.44 20.58
N SER A 869 3.72 15.14 19.58
CA SER A 869 2.50 14.68 18.87
C SER A 869 2.84 13.52 17.94
N ILE A 870 1.90 12.59 17.75
CA ILE A 870 2.08 11.46 16.82
C ILE A 870 1.30 11.71 15.52
N SER A 871 2.02 11.67 14.40
CA SER A 871 1.52 11.92 13.05
C SER A 871 1.56 10.64 12.24
N THR A 872 0.50 10.31 11.52
CA THR A 872 0.49 9.15 10.61
C THR A 872 0.33 9.63 9.18
N LYS A 873 1.32 9.32 8.33
CA LYS A 873 1.32 9.71 6.91
C LYS A 873 0.74 8.61 6.04
N LEU A 874 -0.45 8.88 5.49
CA LEU A 874 -1.20 8.05 4.55
C LEU A 874 -1.10 8.62 3.13
N VAL A 875 -1.50 7.83 2.15
CA VAL A 875 -1.59 8.26 0.75
C VAL A 875 -3.04 8.16 0.29
N SER A 876 -3.46 9.14 -0.50
CA SER A 876 -4.81 9.20 -1.06
C SER A 876 -5.07 8.01 -1.98
N GLU A 877 -6.17 7.31 -1.71
CA GLU A 877 -6.82 6.30 -2.55
C GLU A 877 -8.26 6.15 -2.03
N VAL A 878 -9.13 5.52 -2.79
CA VAL A 878 -10.48 5.17 -2.32
C VAL A 878 -10.43 4.33 -1.04
N GLY A 879 -11.18 4.73 -0.02
CA GLY A 879 -11.22 4.04 1.28
C GLY A 879 -10.29 4.65 2.34
N VAL A 880 -9.42 5.60 1.98
CA VAL A 880 -8.51 6.27 2.93
C VAL A 880 -9.25 6.92 4.09
N GLY A 881 -10.50 7.38 3.90
CA GLY A 881 -11.29 7.96 5.00
C GLY A 881 -11.63 6.94 6.09
N THR A 882 -11.85 5.68 5.71
CA THR A 882 -12.09 4.58 6.65
C THR A 882 -10.80 4.23 7.42
N VAL A 883 -9.67 4.20 6.72
CA VAL A 883 -8.35 4.02 7.34
C VAL A 883 -8.07 5.16 8.33
N ALA A 884 -8.28 6.42 7.92
CA ALA A 884 -8.09 7.59 8.77
C ALA A 884 -8.93 7.53 10.06
N ALA A 885 -10.20 7.11 9.98
CA ALA A 885 -11.03 6.91 11.17
C ALA A 885 -10.46 5.85 12.13
N GLY A 886 -9.95 4.74 11.59
CA GLY A 886 -9.20 3.74 12.37
C GLY A 886 -7.96 4.33 13.04
N VAL A 887 -7.13 5.04 12.27
CA VAL A 887 -5.89 5.66 12.76
C VAL A 887 -6.16 6.69 13.87
N THR A 888 -7.22 7.49 13.77
CA THR A 888 -7.62 8.41 14.83
C THR A 888 -8.05 7.66 16.09
N LYS A 889 -8.76 6.53 15.99
CA LYS A 889 -9.08 5.69 17.15
C LYS A 889 -7.85 5.07 17.80
N CYS A 890 -6.80 4.81 17.03
CA CYS A 890 -5.49 4.38 17.53
C CYS A 890 -4.72 5.51 18.24
N LYS A 891 -5.33 6.69 18.43
CA LYS A 891 -4.77 7.85 19.11
C LYS A 891 -3.66 8.55 18.33
N SER A 892 -3.72 8.57 17.00
CA SER A 892 -2.89 9.48 16.20
C SER A 892 -3.37 10.91 16.39
N ASP A 893 -2.49 11.83 16.79
CA ASP A 893 -2.80 13.26 17.03
C ASP A 893 -2.92 14.05 15.72
N HIS A 894 -2.24 13.55 14.68
CA HIS A 894 -2.13 14.18 13.38
C HIS A 894 -2.18 13.14 12.25
N LEU A 895 -2.73 13.52 11.10
CA LEU A 895 -2.80 12.73 9.87
C LEU A 895 -2.22 13.52 8.71
N VAL A 896 -1.50 12.87 7.80
CA VAL A 896 -1.15 13.45 6.50
C VAL A 896 -1.86 12.65 5.41
N ILE A 897 -2.61 13.32 4.54
CA ILE A 897 -3.13 12.75 3.30
C ILE A 897 -2.26 13.25 2.15
N ALA A 898 -1.38 12.38 1.65
CA ALA A 898 -0.48 12.70 0.56
C ALA A 898 -1.06 12.29 -0.80
N GLY A 899 -1.00 13.17 -1.80
CA GLY A 899 -1.41 12.89 -3.17
C GLY A 899 -0.37 12.07 -3.95
N HIS A 900 -0.84 11.37 -4.99
CA HIS A 900 -0.01 10.57 -5.91
C HIS A 900 1.12 11.38 -6.58
N ASP A 901 0.95 12.71 -6.66
CA ASP A 901 1.85 13.64 -7.31
C ASP A 901 3.08 14.01 -6.45
N GLY A 902 3.16 13.54 -5.19
CA GLY A 902 4.28 13.77 -4.29
C GLY A 902 5.66 13.41 -4.86
N GLY A 903 6.70 14.12 -4.44
CA GLY A 903 8.08 13.92 -4.93
C GLY A 903 8.79 12.70 -4.34
N THR A 904 9.86 12.24 -5.01
CA THR A 904 10.77 11.19 -4.50
C THR A 904 12.20 11.38 -5.00
N GLY A 905 13.18 10.94 -4.21
CA GLY A 905 14.58 10.88 -4.63
C GLY A 905 14.89 9.73 -5.58
N ALA A 906 14.19 8.60 -5.42
CA ALA A 906 14.30 7.38 -6.23
C ALA A 906 13.03 6.54 -6.10
N SER A 907 12.44 6.13 -7.22
CA SER A 907 11.25 5.27 -7.27
C SER A 907 11.10 4.63 -8.66
N PRO A 908 10.55 3.41 -8.78
CA PRO A 908 10.18 2.87 -10.08
C PRO A 908 9.21 3.80 -10.84
N TRP A 909 9.34 3.86 -12.17
CA TRP A 909 8.48 4.71 -12.99
C TRP A 909 7.00 4.33 -12.89
N SER A 910 6.72 3.03 -12.85
CA SER A 910 5.36 2.50 -12.73
C SER A 910 4.64 3.02 -11.48
N SER A 911 5.36 3.17 -10.38
CA SER A 911 4.81 3.67 -9.12
C SER A 911 4.61 5.18 -9.13
N ILE A 912 5.57 5.95 -9.67
CA ILE A 912 5.41 7.42 -9.80
C ILE A 912 4.19 7.75 -10.66
N LYS A 913 3.96 6.98 -11.73
CA LYS A 913 2.92 7.28 -12.70
C LYS A 913 1.55 6.74 -12.35
N HIS A 914 1.46 5.56 -11.71
CA HIS A 914 0.22 4.80 -11.69
C HIS A 914 -0.30 4.39 -10.30
N ALA A 915 0.38 4.75 -9.21
CA ALA A 915 -0.04 4.35 -7.87
C ALA A 915 -0.54 5.54 -7.01
N GLY A 916 -1.67 5.34 -6.34
CA GLY A 916 -2.36 6.38 -5.56
C GLY A 916 -3.18 7.37 -6.37
N GLY A 917 -4.01 8.13 -5.66
CA GLY A 917 -4.96 9.11 -6.19
C GLY A 917 -4.62 10.57 -5.85
N PRO A 918 -5.31 11.54 -6.47
CA PRO A 918 -5.24 12.96 -6.13
C PRO A 918 -5.58 13.21 -4.66
N TRP A 919 -4.85 14.11 -4.00
CA TRP A 919 -5.11 14.43 -2.59
C TRP A 919 -6.47 15.09 -2.39
N GLU A 920 -7.03 15.76 -3.41
CA GLU A 920 -8.36 16.37 -3.34
C GLU A 920 -9.45 15.34 -3.02
N ILE A 921 -9.35 14.13 -3.60
CA ILE A 921 -10.31 13.04 -3.37
C ILE A 921 -10.14 12.49 -1.95
N GLY A 922 -8.92 12.09 -1.58
CA GLY A 922 -8.65 11.48 -0.27
C GLY A 922 -8.83 12.43 0.91
N LEU A 923 -8.54 13.72 0.72
CA LEU A 923 -8.73 14.75 1.74
C LEU A 923 -10.23 14.97 2.01
N ALA A 924 -11.03 15.12 0.95
CA ALA A 924 -12.48 15.24 1.07
C ALA A 924 -13.08 14.00 1.73
N GLU A 925 -12.69 12.79 1.30
CA GLU A 925 -13.16 11.54 1.91
C GLU A 925 -12.79 11.45 3.40
N THR A 926 -11.56 11.83 3.76
CA THR A 926 -11.08 11.87 5.15
C THR A 926 -11.88 12.86 5.99
N GLN A 927 -12.07 14.09 5.50
CA GLN A 927 -12.86 15.11 6.17
C GLN A 927 -14.29 14.63 6.43
N GLN A 928 -14.96 14.16 5.37
CA GLN A 928 -16.34 13.69 5.45
C GLN A 928 -16.48 12.53 6.44
N THR A 929 -15.58 11.54 6.35
CA THR A 929 -15.63 10.35 7.20
C THR A 929 -15.36 10.67 8.66
N LEU A 930 -14.35 11.50 8.96
CA LEU A 930 -14.04 11.87 10.35
C LEU A 930 -15.15 12.71 11.00
N VAL A 931 -15.81 13.59 10.24
CA VAL A 931 -16.95 14.37 10.73
C VAL A 931 -18.16 13.48 10.99
N LEU A 932 -18.53 12.60 10.04
CA LEU A 932 -19.63 11.64 10.21
C LEU A 932 -19.43 10.74 11.45
N ASN A 933 -18.18 10.43 11.76
CA ASN A 933 -17.79 9.59 12.87
C ASN A 933 -17.53 10.34 14.18
N ARG A 934 -17.70 11.67 14.21
CA ARG A 934 -17.40 12.55 15.37
C ARG A 934 -15.96 12.39 15.89
N LEU A 935 -15.02 12.16 14.98
CA LEU A 935 -13.59 12.01 15.25
C LEU A 935 -12.79 13.23 14.82
N ARG A 936 -13.33 14.10 13.96
CA ARG A 936 -12.59 15.21 13.34
C ARG A 936 -12.01 16.22 14.35
N GLY A 937 -12.68 16.42 15.48
CA GLY A 937 -12.21 17.31 16.55
C GLY A 937 -10.90 16.88 17.20
N ARG A 938 -10.57 15.57 17.17
CA ARG A 938 -9.44 14.94 17.89
C ARG A 938 -8.13 14.93 17.14
N VAL A 939 -8.16 15.27 15.86
CA VAL A 939 -7.03 15.01 14.95
C VAL A 939 -6.81 16.18 14.01
N ARG A 940 -5.55 16.60 13.87
CA ARG A 940 -5.15 17.54 12.83
C ARG A 940 -4.96 16.82 11.50
N VAL A 941 -5.44 17.38 10.41
CA VAL A 941 -5.31 16.82 9.06
C VAL A 941 -4.42 17.72 8.22
N GLN A 942 -3.33 17.18 7.70
CA GLN A 942 -2.42 17.85 6.78
C GLN A 942 -2.64 17.33 5.36
N ALA A 943 -2.67 18.24 4.39
CA ALA A 943 -2.61 17.89 2.97
C ALA A 943 -1.17 18.02 2.43
N ASP A 944 -0.71 17.05 1.65
CA ASP A 944 0.60 17.02 0.98
C ASP A 944 0.39 16.49 -0.45
N GLY A 945 1.26 16.85 -1.40
CA GLY A 945 1.07 16.51 -2.83
C GLY A 945 1.13 17.75 -3.71
N GLN A 946 2.34 18.07 -4.17
CA GLN A 946 2.70 19.24 -4.96
C GLN A 946 1.88 20.51 -4.68
N MET A 947 1.75 20.89 -3.40
CA MET A 947 1.33 22.23 -2.99
C MET A 947 2.36 23.25 -3.50
N LYS A 948 1.90 24.26 -4.25
CA LYS A 948 2.76 25.21 -4.95
C LYS A 948 2.43 26.67 -4.65
N THR A 949 1.14 26.99 -4.51
CA THR A 949 0.62 28.36 -4.39
C THR A 949 -0.28 28.52 -3.16
N GLY A 950 -0.60 29.77 -2.79
CA GLY A 950 -1.58 30.06 -1.75
C GLY A 950 -2.98 29.61 -2.13
N ARG A 951 -3.29 29.57 -3.43
CA ARG A 951 -4.53 28.95 -3.93
C ARG A 951 -4.64 27.48 -3.59
N ASP A 952 -3.58 26.68 -3.73
CA ASP A 952 -3.59 25.27 -3.35
C ASP A 952 -3.92 25.11 -1.85
N VAL A 953 -3.32 25.97 -1.00
CA VAL A 953 -3.56 25.99 0.45
C VAL A 953 -5.01 26.32 0.78
N ALA A 954 -5.57 27.35 0.16
CA ALA A 954 -6.97 27.74 0.39
C ALA A 954 -7.94 26.62 -0.02
N ILE A 955 -7.73 25.98 -1.18
CA ILE A 955 -8.55 24.83 -1.60
C ILE A 955 -8.42 23.67 -0.61
N GLY A 956 -7.19 23.32 -0.20
CA GLY A 956 -6.99 22.25 0.77
C GLY A 956 -7.66 22.55 2.12
N ALA A 957 -7.64 23.80 2.59
CA ALA A 957 -8.37 24.20 3.79
C ALA A 957 -9.88 23.99 3.62
N LEU A 958 -10.47 24.50 2.52
CA LEU A 958 -11.91 24.35 2.24
C LEU A 958 -12.33 22.87 2.15
N LEU A 959 -11.45 21.99 1.67
CA LEU A 959 -11.67 20.54 1.65
C LEU A 959 -11.42 19.84 3.00
N GLY A 960 -10.80 20.50 3.98
CA GLY A 960 -10.72 20.04 5.37
C GLY A 960 -9.34 20.00 6.01
N ALA A 961 -8.27 20.48 5.37
CA ALA A 961 -6.92 20.48 5.95
C ALA A 961 -6.69 21.60 6.98
N ASP A 962 -6.07 21.26 8.11
CA ASP A 962 -5.56 22.20 9.13
C ASP A 962 -4.14 22.72 8.79
N GLU A 963 -3.33 21.88 8.13
CA GLU A 963 -1.90 22.08 7.86
C GLU A 963 -1.51 21.65 6.44
N PHE A 964 -0.34 22.09 5.95
CA PHE A 964 0.07 21.92 4.54
C PHE A 964 1.54 21.52 4.40
N GLY A 965 1.78 20.46 3.64
CA GLY A 965 3.11 19.93 3.34
C GLY A 965 3.67 20.42 2.00
N PHE A 966 4.91 20.89 2.00
CA PHE A 966 5.60 21.38 0.81
C PHE A 966 6.96 20.70 0.64
N ALA A 967 7.17 19.96 -0.46
CA ALA A 967 8.44 19.28 -0.73
C ALA A 967 9.14 19.91 -1.95
N THR A 968 8.59 19.70 -3.14
CA THR A 968 9.24 20.08 -4.40
C THR A 968 9.45 21.58 -4.58
N ALA A 969 8.47 22.41 -4.20
CA ALA A 969 8.58 23.86 -4.37
C ALA A 969 9.71 24.47 -3.52
N PRO A 970 9.85 24.14 -2.21
CA PRO A 970 11.03 24.52 -1.43
C PRO A 970 12.36 24.06 -2.04
N LEU A 971 12.45 22.84 -2.60
CA LEU A 971 13.67 22.40 -3.29
C LEU A 971 13.97 23.22 -4.54
N ILE A 972 12.95 23.68 -5.27
CA ILE A 972 13.11 24.58 -6.43
C ILE A 972 13.62 25.94 -5.96
N VAL A 973 13.08 26.47 -4.86
CA VAL A 973 13.55 27.71 -4.22
C VAL A 973 15.02 27.62 -3.81
N GLU A 974 15.45 26.45 -3.33
CA GLU A 974 16.87 26.18 -3.02
C GLU A 974 17.76 26.02 -4.25
N GLY A 975 17.19 25.87 -5.44
CA GLY A 975 17.92 25.85 -6.72
C GLY A 975 17.62 24.68 -7.64
N CYS A 976 16.74 23.74 -7.27
CA CYS A 976 16.36 22.63 -8.15
C CYS A 976 15.80 23.14 -9.49
N ILE A 977 16.31 22.58 -10.60
CA ILE A 977 15.90 22.90 -11.97
C ILE A 977 15.09 21.78 -12.64
N MET A 978 14.52 20.86 -11.84
CA MET A 978 13.68 19.75 -12.31
C MET A 978 14.31 18.81 -13.35
N MET A 979 15.63 18.54 -13.23
CA MET A 979 16.34 17.64 -14.17
C MET A 979 15.97 16.15 -14.01
N ARG A 980 15.32 15.75 -12.89
CA ARG A 980 14.88 14.37 -12.58
C ARG A 980 15.99 13.31 -12.55
N LYS A 981 17.20 13.70 -12.15
CA LYS A 981 18.37 12.82 -11.96
C LYS A 981 18.75 12.61 -10.48
N CYS A 982 17.79 12.77 -9.57
CA CYS A 982 18.04 12.72 -8.12
C CYS A 982 18.59 11.36 -7.66
N HIS A 983 18.16 10.29 -8.32
CA HIS A 983 18.58 8.90 -8.07
C HIS A 983 19.99 8.59 -8.61
N LEU A 984 20.48 9.35 -9.61
CA LEU A 984 21.77 9.11 -10.26
C LEU A 984 22.95 9.75 -9.52
N ASN A 985 22.72 10.43 -8.40
CA ASN A 985 23.71 11.22 -7.68
C ASN A 985 24.35 12.38 -8.49
N THR A 986 23.79 12.74 -9.63
CA THR A 986 24.36 13.72 -10.58
C THR A 986 23.59 15.04 -10.63
N CYS A 987 23.07 15.50 -9.48
CA CYS A 987 22.33 16.76 -9.39
C CYS A 987 23.26 17.94 -9.74
N PRO A 988 22.97 18.74 -10.79
CA PRO A 988 23.89 19.77 -11.28
C PRO A 988 23.99 21.01 -10.36
N VAL A 989 23.10 21.13 -9.39
CA VAL A 989 22.91 22.30 -8.52
C VAL A 989 23.10 21.98 -7.03
N GLY A 990 23.67 20.83 -6.70
CA GLY A 990 24.03 20.48 -5.31
C GLY A 990 22.86 20.17 -4.36
N VAL A 991 21.62 20.04 -4.86
CA VAL A 991 20.43 19.77 -4.02
C VAL A 991 20.27 18.27 -3.72
N ALA A 992 20.18 17.42 -4.74
CA ALA A 992 19.83 15.99 -4.59
C ALA A 992 21.03 15.07 -4.88
N THR A 993 22.18 15.35 -4.28
CA THR A 993 23.45 14.63 -4.49
C THR A 993 24.28 14.57 -3.20
N GLN A 994 25.06 13.51 -3.05
CA GLN A 994 26.10 13.37 -2.02
C GLN A 994 27.51 13.50 -2.60
N ASP A 995 27.64 13.73 -3.91
CA ASP A 995 28.94 14.02 -4.54
C ASP A 995 29.46 15.38 -4.04
N PRO A 996 30.68 15.45 -3.46
CA PRO A 996 31.20 16.67 -2.87
C PRO A 996 31.46 17.77 -3.90
N VAL A 997 31.86 17.42 -5.14
CA VAL A 997 32.09 18.39 -6.22
C VAL A 997 30.78 19.04 -6.65
N LEU A 998 29.71 18.26 -6.72
CA LEU A 998 28.37 18.76 -7.07
C LEU A 998 27.71 19.52 -5.92
N ARG A 999 27.91 19.11 -4.67
CA ARG A 999 27.41 19.81 -3.48
C ARG A 999 27.96 21.23 -3.34
N LYS A 1000 29.21 21.48 -3.74
CA LYS A 1000 29.79 22.83 -3.82
C LYS A 1000 29.02 23.81 -4.72
N LYS A 1001 28.15 23.31 -5.59
CA LYS A 1001 27.29 24.12 -6.47
C LYS A 1001 25.98 24.55 -5.81
N PHE A 1002 25.71 24.11 -4.58
CA PHE A 1002 24.51 24.51 -3.85
C PHE A 1002 24.52 26.03 -3.57
N SER A 1003 23.38 26.68 -3.87
CA SER A 1003 23.23 28.14 -3.74
C SER A 1003 21.96 28.56 -3.00
N GLY A 1004 21.22 27.59 -2.46
CA GLY A 1004 20.05 27.85 -1.63
C GLY A 1004 20.43 28.53 -0.32
N LYS A 1005 19.52 29.35 0.20
CA LYS A 1005 19.69 30.02 1.49
C LYS A 1005 18.38 29.99 2.27
N PRO A 1006 18.42 30.02 3.62
CA PRO A 1006 17.20 30.00 4.42
C PRO A 1006 16.25 31.15 4.07
N GLU A 1007 16.78 32.34 3.76
CA GLU A 1007 15.99 33.53 3.43
C GLU A 1007 15.12 33.33 2.19
N HIS A 1008 15.59 32.57 1.18
CA HIS A 1008 14.79 32.30 -0.02
C HIS A 1008 13.55 31.47 0.33
N VAL A 1009 13.71 30.46 1.18
CA VAL A 1009 12.64 29.58 1.64
C VAL A 1009 11.67 30.35 2.55
N VAL A 1010 12.17 31.22 3.42
CA VAL A 1010 11.36 32.12 4.24
C VAL A 1010 10.48 33.02 3.36
N ASN A 1011 11.06 33.68 2.35
CA ASN A 1011 10.32 34.54 1.43
C ASN A 1011 9.21 33.77 0.70
N TYR A 1012 9.50 32.55 0.25
CA TYR A 1012 8.51 31.69 -0.40
C TYR A 1012 7.28 31.46 0.48
N PHE A 1013 7.47 31.03 1.73
CA PHE A 1013 6.34 30.74 2.61
C PHE A 1013 5.54 31.99 2.99
N PHE A 1014 6.19 33.15 3.14
CA PHE A 1014 5.48 34.41 3.35
C PHE A 1014 4.68 34.84 2.12
N PHE A 1015 5.18 34.60 0.89
CA PHE A 1015 4.38 34.83 -0.32
C PHE A 1015 3.14 33.94 -0.38
N ILE A 1016 3.29 32.65 -0.08
CA ILE A 1016 2.16 31.71 -0.01
C ILE A 1016 1.12 32.19 1.01
N ALA A 1017 1.57 32.54 2.22
CA ALA A 1017 0.67 33.02 3.27
C ALA A 1017 -0.03 34.31 2.88
N GLU A 1018 0.66 35.26 2.25
CA GLU A 1018 0.04 36.51 1.79
C GLU A 1018 -0.98 36.29 0.67
N GLU A 1019 -0.74 35.36 -0.27
CA GLU A 1019 -1.73 34.95 -1.27
C GLU A 1019 -2.98 34.33 -0.60
N VAL A 1020 -2.78 33.49 0.43
CA VAL A 1020 -3.89 32.93 1.21
C VAL A 1020 -4.71 34.04 1.88
N ARG A 1021 -4.06 35.04 2.49
CA ARG A 1021 -4.75 36.16 3.13
C ARG A 1021 -5.63 36.93 2.15
N GLN A 1022 -5.13 37.14 0.93
CA GLN A 1022 -5.91 37.79 -0.13
C GLN A 1022 -7.13 36.97 -0.54
N ILE A 1023 -7.01 35.64 -0.60
CA ILE A 1023 -8.16 34.74 -0.89
C ILE A 1023 -9.16 34.74 0.26
N MET A 1024 -8.69 34.67 1.52
CA MET A 1024 -9.54 34.73 2.71
C MET A 1024 -10.33 36.05 2.76
N ALA A 1025 -9.67 37.17 2.48
CA ALA A 1025 -10.28 38.48 2.39
C ALA A 1025 -11.41 38.53 1.34
N GLN A 1026 -11.18 37.96 0.16
CA GLN A 1026 -12.19 37.85 -0.91
C GLN A 1026 -13.39 36.97 -0.50
N LEU A 1027 -13.15 35.92 0.29
CA LEU A 1027 -14.19 35.02 0.79
C LEU A 1027 -14.92 35.57 2.04
N GLY A 1028 -14.46 36.69 2.61
CA GLY A 1028 -15.02 37.26 3.84
C GLY A 1028 -14.63 36.52 5.12
N ILE A 1029 -13.48 35.85 5.12
CA ILE A 1029 -12.99 34.98 6.20
C ILE A 1029 -11.88 35.68 6.98
N ARG A 1030 -11.99 35.78 8.30
CA ARG A 1030 -10.99 36.49 9.14
C ARG A 1030 -9.90 35.57 9.66
N THR A 1031 -10.28 34.36 10.05
CA THR A 1031 -9.37 33.35 10.60
C THR A 1031 -9.33 32.11 9.73
N PHE A 1032 -8.19 31.46 9.64
CA PHE A 1032 -7.96 30.26 8.84
C PHE A 1032 -8.88 29.12 9.30
N ASN A 1033 -9.18 29.03 10.60
CA ASN A 1033 -10.10 28.02 11.14
C ASN A 1033 -11.53 28.17 10.58
N GLU A 1034 -12.01 29.38 10.30
CA GLU A 1034 -13.32 29.62 9.65
C GLU A 1034 -13.38 29.06 8.22
N MET A 1035 -12.24 28.86 7.57
CA MET A 1035 -12.11 28.29 6.22
C MET A 1035 -12.18 26.76 6.20
N ILE A 1036 -11.78 26.09 7.28
CA ILE A 1036 -11.54 24.65 7.26
C ILE A 1036 -12.85 23.87 7.07
N GLY A 1037 -12.91 23.03 6.02
CA GLY A 1037 -14.06 22.19 5.71
C GLY A 1037 -15.27 22.93 5.13
N ARG A 1038 -15.10 24.18 4.69
CA ARG A 1038 -16.13 24.98 4.00
C ARG A 1038 -16.19 24.69 2.50
N ALA A 1039 -16.34 23.42 2.14
CA ALA A 1039 -16.42 22.99 0.75
C ALA A 1039 -17.62 23.61 -0.01
N ASP A 1040 -18.61 24.17 0.70
CA ASP A 1040 -19.69 24.96 0.13
C ASP A 1040 -19.22 26.22 -0.63
N LEU A 1041 -18.04 26.76 -0.29
CA LEU A 1041 -17.42 27.91 -0.95
C LEU A 1041 -16.65 27.53 -2.23
N LEU A 1042 -16.62 26.26 -2.59
CA LEU A 1042 -16.09 25.77 -3.86
C LEU A 1042 -17.23 25.54 -4.87
N ASP A 1043 -16.93 25.82 -6.13
CA ASP A 1043 -17.75 25.41 -7.27
C ASP A 1043 -16.87 24.83 -8.38
N MET A 1044 -17.51 24.24 -9.39
CA MET A 1044 -16.86 23.84 -10.62
C MET A 1044 -16.83 25.01 -11.61
N LYS A 1045 -15.66 25.25 -12.22
CA LYS A 1045 -15.50 26.31 -13.22
C LYS A 1045 -16.47 26.12 -14.39
N LYS A 1046 -17.20 27.19 -14.73
CA LYS A 1046 -18.12 27.20 -15.88
C LYS A 1046 -17.38 27.31 -17.22
N GLY A 1047 -17.94 26.70 -18.27
CA GLY A 1047 -17.44 26.85 -19.65
C GLY A 1047 -16.13 26.10 -19.94
N ILE A 1048 -15.91 24.93 -19.33
CA ILE A 1048 -14.76 24.06 -19.64
C ILE A 1048 -14.87 23.58 -21.10
N ALA A 1049 -14.01 24.09 -21.97
CA ALA A 1049 -14.01 23.77 -23.39
C ALA A 1049 -13.36 22.41 -23.73
N HIS A 1050 -12.62 21.80 -22.78
CA HIS A 1050 -11.95 20.53 -23.02
C HIS A 1050 -12.95 19.37 -23.04
N TRP A 1051 -13.02 18.67 -24.19
CA TRP A 1051 -13.98 17.61 -24.45
C TRP A 1051 -13.98 16.47 -23.41
N LYS A 1052 -12.81 15.95 -22.99
CA LYS A 1052 -12.70 14.92 -21.94
C LYS A 1052 -13.12 15.38 -20.53
N ALA A 1053 -13.03 16.67 -20.24
CA ALA A 1053 -13.37 17.23 -18.94
C ALA A 1053 -14.88 17.54 -18.78
N SER A 1054 -15.66 17.45 -19.86
CA SER A 1054 -17.09 17.80 -19.86
C SER A 1054 -17.97 16.92 -18.96
N GLY A 1055 -17.55 15.68 -18.69
CA GLY A 1055 -18.27 14.72 -17.85
C GLY A 1055 -17.77 14.62 -16.40
N LEU A 1056 -16.83 15.48 -15.98
CA LEU A 1056 -16.30 15.45 -14.62
C LEU A 1056 -17.37 15.90 -13.61
N ASP A 1057 -17.54 15.14 -12.52
CA ASP A 1057 -18.42 15.48 -11.41
C ASP A 1057 -17.65 15.55 -10.07
N PHE A 1058 -17.73 16.71 -9.42
CA PHE A 1058 -17.11 16.99 -8.12
C PHE A 1058 -18.11 17.09 -6.97
N SER A 1059 -19.41 16.86 -7.21
CA SER A 1059 -20.47 16.95 -6.20
C SER A 1059 -20.17 16.11 -4.96
N ARG A 1060 -19.60 14.92 -5.14
CA ARG A 1060 -19.19 14.00 -4.06
C ARG A 1060 -18.03 14.55 -3.22
N LEU A 1061 -17.11 15.30 -3.82
CA LEU A 1061 -15.97 15.91 -3.12
C LEU A 1061 -16.44 17.14 -2.31
N PHE A 1062 -17.37 17.92 -2.86
CA PHE A 1062 -17.90 19.13 -2.21
C PHE A 1062 -19.03 18.85 -1.21
N ALA A 1063 -19.48 17.60 -1.11
CA ALA A 1063 -20.52 17.19 -0.18
C ALA A 1063 -20.10 17.49 1.27
N MET A 1064 -20.92 18.26 1.98
CA MET A 1064 -20.78 18.46 3.42
C MET A 1064 -21.61 17.43 4.17
N PRO A 1065 -21.05 16.73 5.17
CA PRO A 1065 -21.80 15.82 6.03
C PRO A 1065 -22.99 16.52 6.70
N ASN A 1066 -24.17 15.90 6.67
CA ASN A 1066 -25.34 16.39 7.39
C ASN A 1066 -25.25 15.96 8.86
N VAL A 1067 -24.58 16.78 9.67
CA VAL A 1067 -24.40 16.61 11.12
C VAL A 1067 -24.82 17.91 11.83
N PRO A 1068 -25.19 17.86 13.12
CA PRO A 1068 -25.52 19.08 13.87
C PRO A 1068 -24.31 20.03 13.96
N ASP A 1069 -24.58 21.33 14.12
CA ASP A 1069 -23.55 22.40 14.07
C ASP A 1069 -22.51 22.33 15.20
N ASP A 1070 -22.79 21.59 16.28
CA ASP A 1070 -21.88 21.36 17.40
C ASP A 1070 -20.76 20.36 17.07
N VAL A 1071 -20.89 19.59 15.97
CA VAL A 1071 -19.87 18.62 15.54
C VAL A 1071 -18.67 19.38 14.92
N PRO A 1072 -17.47 19.29 15.51
CA PRO A 1072 -16.30 20.02 14.99
C PRO A 1072 -15.92 19.58 13.59
N ARG A 1073 -15.57 20.56 12.74
CA ARG A 1073 -15.07 20.35 11.36
C ARG A 1073 -13.55 20.44 11.25
N PHE A 1074 -12.89 20.89 12.31
CA PHE A 1074 -11.45 21.04 12.42
C PHE A 1074 -10.99 20.60 13.82
N HIS A 1075 -9.67 20.54 14.04
CA HIS A 1075 -9.10 20.09 15.32
C HIS A 1075 -9.36 21.08 16.46
N VAL A 1076 -9.96 20.61 17.55
CA VAL A 1076 -10.32 21.43 18.73
C VAL A 1076 -9.99 20.78 20.08
N GLU A 1077 -9.67 19.49 20.11
CA GLU A 1077 -9.36 18.75 21.34
C GLU A 1077 -8.11 17.89 21.18
N ASP A 1078 -7.27 17.84 22.22
CA ASP A 1078 -6.12 16.94 22.29
C ASP A 1078 -6.55 15.55 22.75
N GLN A 1079 -5.82 14.52 22.32
CA GLN A 1079 -6.13 13.14 22.70
C GLN A 1079 -5.48 12.74 24.03
N ASP A 1080 -6.26 12.04 24.86
CA ASP A 1080 -5.71 11.30 25.99
C ASP A 1080 -5.10 9.96 25.52
N HIS A 1081 -3.81 9.80 25.84
CA HIS A 1081 -2.97 8.64 25.54
C HIS A 1081 -2.86 7.66 26.72
N GLY A 1082 -3.46 7.95 27.88
CA GLY A 1082 -3.51 7.04 29.04
C GLY A 1082 -2.15 6.72 29.65
N LEU A 1083 -1.18 7.64 29.57
CA LEU A 1083 0.22 7.41 29.99
C LEU A 1083 0.42 7.42 31.52
N GLU A 1084 -0.58 7.87 32.27
CA GLU A 1084 -0.55 7.97 33.73
C GLU A 1084 -0.48 6.59 34.41
N HIS A 1085 -1.21 5.61 33.86
CA HIS A 1085 -1.27 4.24 34.38
C HIS A 1085 -0.14 3.33 33.87
N ASN A 1086 0.83 3.88 33.11
CA ASN A 1086 1.95 3.10 32.61
C ASN A 1086 2.91 2.71 33.76
N LEU A 1087 3.38 1.45 33.76
CA LEU A 1087 4.33 0.92 34.75
C LEU A 1087 5.61 1.76 34.85
N ASP A 1088 6.07 2.34 33.75
CA ASP A 1088 7.28 3.18 33.71
C ASP A 1088 7.19 4.42 34.59
N THR A 1089 5.99 4.92 34.91
CA THR A 1089 5.84 6.02 35.88
C THR A 1089 6.47 5.61 37.22
N LYS A 1090 6.19 4.39 37.68
CA LYS A 1090 6.77 3.81 38.90
C LYS A 1090 8.27 3.51 38.72
N LEU A 1091 8.69 3.05 37.54
CA LEU A 1091 10.11 2.78 37.27
C LEU A 1091 10.96 4.06 37.30
N ILE A 1092 10.42 5.17 36.77
CA ILE A 1092 11.07 6.49 36.81
C ILE A 1092 11.19 7.00 38.24
N GLU A 1093 10.12 6.92 39.03
CA GLU A 1093 10.14 7.33 40.44
C GLU A 1093 11.25 6.61 41.21
N LYS A 1094 11.37 5.29 41.04
CA LYS A 1094 12.41 4.47 41.66
C LYS A 1094 13.81 4.70 41.10
N SER A 1095 13.93 5.33 39.93
CA SER A 1095 15.20 5.56 39.23
C SER A 1095 15.70 7.00 39.29
N ARG A 1096 15.04 7.89 40.06
CA ARG A 1096 15.40 9.32 40.14
C ARG A 1096 16.85 9.58 40.53
N ALA A 1097 17.39 8.84 41.50
CA ALA A 1097 18.79 8.97 41.89
C ALA A 1097 19.76 8.71 40.71
N ALA A 1098 19.45 7.75 39.84
CA ALA A 1098 20.23 7.47 38.65
C ALA A 1098 20.06 8.54 37.57
N ILE A 1099 18.82 8.96 37.29
CA ILE A 1099 18.53 9.94 36.24
C ILE A 1099 19.08 11.33 36.59
N ASP A 1100 18.97 11.74 37.86
CA ASP A 1100 19.29 13.11 38.27
C ASP A 1100 20.78 13.26 38.64
N LYS A 1101 21.44 12.19 39.08
CA LYS A 1101 22.81 12.22 39.63
C LYS A 1101 23.77 11.17 39.05
N GLY A 1102 23.30 10.22 38.23
CA GLY A 1102 24.11 9.12 37.72
C GLY A 1102 24.45 8.03 38.76
N GLU A 1103 23.70 7.94 39.87
CA GLU A 1103 23.88 6.89 40.88
C GLU A 1103 23.41 5.51 40.40
N LYS A 1104 23.93 4.43 41.00
CA LYS A 1104 23.44 3.07 40.70
C LYS A 1104 22.20 2.73 41.52
N VAL A 1105 21.16 2.22 40.86
CA VAL A 1105 19.91 1.76 41.49
C VAL A 1105 19.54 0.34 41.06
N GLN A 1106 19.02 -0.45 41.99
CA GLN A 1106 18.53 -1.80 41.73
C GLN A 1106 17.26 -2.09 42.52
N PHE A 1107 16.25 -2.66 41.87
CA PHE A 1107 14.99 -3.04 42.53
C PHE A 1107 14.22 -4.13 41.74
N ILE A 1108 13.18 -4.67 42.37
CA ILE A 1108 12.30 -5.71 41.83
C ILE A 1108 10.89 -5.14 41.59
N GLU A 1109 10.22 -5.59 40.53
CA GLU A 1109 8.83 -5.28 40.18
C GLU A 1109 8.12 -6.47 39.53
N VAL A 1110 6.79 -6.38 39.42
CA VAL A 1110 5.95 -7.37 38.72
C VAL A 1110 5.49 -6.80 37.37
N VAL A 1111 5.41 -7.67 36.36
CA VAL A 1111 4.94 -7.31 35.02
C VAL A 1111 3.89 -8.31 34.52
N ARG A 1112 2.89 -7.82 33.82
CA ARG A 1112 1.83 -8.59 33.16
C ARG A 1112 1.74 -8.19 31.68
N ASN A 1113 1.11 -9.03 30.86
CA ASN A 1113 0.97 -8.77 29.42
C ASN A 1113 0.30 -7.42 29.09
N VAL A 1114 -0.59 -6.93 29.95
CA VAL A 1114 -1.20 -5.59 29.85
C VAL A 1114 -0.20 -4.43 30.05
N ASN A 1115 0.94 -4.69 30.69
CA ASN A 1115 2.03 -3.72 30.83
C ASN A 1115 2.88 -3.73 29.55
N ARG A 1116 2.53 -2.84 28.63
CA ARG A 1116 3.14 -2.69 27.32
C ARG A 1116 4.24 -1.64 27.36
N THR A 1117 5.21 -1.77 26.46
CA THR A 1117 6.29 -0.80 26.24
C THR A 1117 7.13 -0.49 27.50
N VAL A 1118 7.32 -1.48 28.37
CA VAL A 1118 8.06 -1.31 29.63
C VAL A 1118 9.51 -0.92 29.37
N GLY A 1119 9.97 0.15 29.99
CA GLY A 1119 11.32 0.71 29.89
C GLY A 1119 11.48 1.88 28.90
N ALA A 1120 10.52 2.08 27.99
CA ALA A 1120 10.64 3.11 26.95
C ALA A 1120 10.51 4.54 27.49
N LYS A 1121 9.56 4.78 28.40
CA LYS A 1121 9.35 6.10 29.01
C LYS A 1121 10.47 6.40 30.00
N LEU A 1122 10.97 5.40 30.71
CA LEU A 1122 12.20 5.51 31.49
C LEU A 1122 13.39 5.91 30.61
N SER A 1123 13.52 5.31 29.44
CA SER A 1123 14.61 5.59 28.49
C SER A 1123 14.54 7.01 27.94
N GLY A 1124 13.34 7.48 27.57
CA GLY A 1124 13.14 8.88 27.15
C GLY A 1124 13.40 9.89 28.28
N ALA A 1125 13.05 9.55 29.52
CA ALA A 1125 13.37 10.37 30.68
C ALA A 1125 14.88 10.45 30.92
N LEU A 1126 15.59 9.32 30.78
CA LEU A 1126 17.03 9.25 30.95
C LEU A 1126 17.76 10.04 29.86
N THR A 1127 17.43 9.85 28.58
CA THR A 1127 18.17 10.47 27.46
C THR A 1127 18.00 11.98 27.37
N ARG A 1128 16.95 12.55 27.97
CA ARG A 1128 16.82 14.01 28.13
C ARG A 1128 17.88 14.61 29.04
N VAL A 1129 18.30 13.88 30.07
CA VAL A 1129 19.31 14.34 31.04
C VAL A 1129 20.70 13.87 30.61
N HIS A 1130 20.81 12.61 30.21
CA HIS A 1130 22.03 11.93 29.82
C HIS A 1130 21.90 11.38 28.38
N PRO A 1131 22.07 12.22 27.34
CA PRO A 1131 21.91 11.79 25.94
C PRO A 1131 22.92 10.72 25.51
N GLU A 1132 24.11 10.68 26.13
CA GLU A 1132 25.11 9.62 25.97
C GLU A 1132 24.77 8.30 26.69
N GLY A 1133 23.71 8.32 27.52
CA GLY A 1133 23.33 7.25 28.44
C GLY A 1133 24.19 7.22 29.71
N LEU A 1134 24.04 6.17 30.49
CA LEU A 1134 24.84 5.91 31.71
C LEU A 1134 25.73 4.67 31.53
N PRO A 1135 26.72 4.45 32.41
CA PRO A 1135 27.43 3.16 32.46
C PRO A 1135 26.47 1.99 32.62
N ASP A 1136 26.83 0.82 32.08
CA ASP A 1136 26.04 -0.41 32.19
C ASP A 1136 25.65 -0.72 33.66
N ASP A 1137 24.44 -1.26 33.86
CA ASP A 1137 23.85 -1.57 35.16
C ASP A 1137 23.71 -0.38 36.12
N SER A 1138 23.67 0.85 35.61
CA SER A 1138 23.34 2.01 36.46
C SER A 1138 21.89 1.95 36.94
N ILE A 1139 20.97 1.45 36.10
CA ILE A 1139 19.59 1.15 36.51
C ILE A 1139 19.35 -0.33 36.21
N ARG A 1140 19.23 -1.16 37.25
CA ARG A 1140 18.97 -2.60 37.10
C ARG A 1140 17.61 -2.99 37.69
N ILE A 1141 16.71 -3.46 36.85
CA ILE A 1141 15.33 -3.78 37.22
C ILE A 1141 15.09 -5.27 37.00
N GLN A 1142 14.83 -6.02 38.07
CA GLN A 1142 14.32 -7.38 37.97
C GLN A 1142 12.80 -7.36 37.90
N LEU A 1143 12.23 -8.07 36.93
CA LEU A 1143 10.81 -8.13 36.66
C LEU A 1143 10.34 -9.59 36.72
N GLU A 1144 9.17 -9.84 37.29
CA GLU A 1144 8.58 -11.18 37.39
C GLU A 1144 7.20 -11.20 36.72
N GLY A 1145 6.94 -12.20 35.86
CA GLY A 1145 5.69 -12.38 35.14
C GLY A 1145 5.86 -12.36 33.61
N THR A 1146 4.88 -11.80 32.89
CA THR A 1146 4.88 -11.75 31.42
C THR A 1146 5.03 -10.33 30.91
N GLY A 1147 6.07 -10.04 30.14
CA GLY A 1147 6.21 -8.75 29.45
C GLY A 1147 5.17 -8.59 28.34
N GLY A 1148 4.42 -7.48 28.34
CA GLY A 1148 3.53 -7.13 27.24
C GLY A 1148 4.26 -6.83 25.94
N GLN A 1149 3.50 -6.43 24.92
CA GLN A 1149 4.06 -5.99 23.64
C GLN A 1149 5.11 -4.89 23.85
N SER A 1150 6.19 -4.93 23.06
CA SER A 1150 7.27 -3.92 23.10
C SER A 1150 8.04 -3.86 24.42
N PHE A 1151 8.17 -4.99 25.14
CA PHE A 1151 8.98 -5.05 26.36
C PHE A 1151 10.44 -4.63 26.10
N GLY A 1152 10.92 -3.61 26.81
CA GLY A 1152 12.26 -3.05 26.60
C GLY A 1152 12.42 -2.27 25.29
N ALA A 1153 11.34 -1.76 24.70
CA ALA A 1153 11.45 -0.93 23.50
C ALA A 1153 12.25 0.36 23.76
N PHE A 1154 13.11 0.72 22.81
CA PHE A 1154 13.98 1.90 22.85
C PHE A 1154 14.84 2.02 24.11
N LEU A 1155 15.21 0.87 24.72
CA LEU A 1155 15.90 0.86 26.00
C LEU A 1155 17.27 1.55 25.89
N ALA A 1156 17.46 2.63 26.64
CA ALA A 1156 18.66 3.44 26.59
C ALA A 1156 19.84 2.79 27.34
N ARG A 1157 21.06 3.13 26.90
CA ARG A 1157 22.29 2.68 27.53
C ARG A 1157 22.33 3.03 29.03
N GLY A 1158 22.71 2.02 29.84
CA GLY A 1158 22.79 2.10 31.30
C GLY A 1158 21.60 1.49 32.02
N ILE A 1159 20.52 1.15 31.30
CA ILE A 1159 19.35 0.45 31.84
C ILE A 1159 19.44 -1.05 31.50
N THR A 1160 19.24 -1.90 32.51
CA THR A 1160 19.16 -3.35 32.40
C THR A 1160 17.81 -3.84 32.91
N LEU A 1161 17.01 -4.47 32.03
CA LEU A 1161 15.78 -5.17 32.38
C LEU A 1161 16.04 -6.69 32.45
N TYR A 1162 15.76 -7.30 33.60
CA TYR A 1162 15.94 -8.72 33.84
C TYR A 1162 14.59 -9.38 34.16
N LEU A 1163 13.98 -10.04 33.18
CA LEU A 1163 12.66 -10.67 33.28
C LEU A 1163 12.75 -12.17 33.61
N ILE A 1164 12.09 -12.56 34.69
CA ILE A 1164 11.82 -13.95 35.06
C ILE A 1164 10.38 -14.27 34.63
N GLY A 1165 10.26 -15.03 33.53
CA GLY A 1165 9.00 -15.39 32.87
C GLY A 1165 9.17 -15.41 31.34
N ASP A 1166 8.27 -14.75 30.61
CA ASP A 1166 8.28 -14.64 29.15
C ASP A 1166 7.82 -13.25 28.67
N ALA A 1167 8.00 -12.92 27.38
CA ALA A 1167 7.56 -11.64 26.83
C ALA A 1167 6.87 -11.79 25.46
N ASN A 1168 6.08 -10.79 25.09
CA ASN A 1168 5.35 -10.77 23.83
C ASN A 1168 6.20 -10.24 22.66
N ASP A 1169 5.55 -9.87 21.55
CA ASP A 1169 6.23 -9.43 20.33
C ASP A 1169 6.95 -8.09 20.58
N TYR A 1170 7.86 -7.74 19.67
CA TYR A 1170 8.60 -6.48 19.69
C TYR A 1170 9.52 -6.31 20.92
N THR A 1171 9.85 -7.39 21.63
CA THR A 1171 10.83 -7.34 22.71
C THR A 1171 12.14 -6.73 22.20
N GLY A 1172 12.63 -5.67 22.85
CA GLY A 1172 13.83 -4.94 22.44
C GLY A 1172 13.72 -4.12 21.14
N LYS A 1173 12.51 -3.82 20.66
CA LYS A 1173 12.28 -2.96 19.49
C LYS A 1173 13.02 -1.63 19.62
N GLY A 1174 13.81 -1.27 18.61
CA GLY A 1174 14.60 -0.03 18.58
C GLY A 1174 15.63 0.11 19.71
N LEU A 1175 16.15 -1.01 20.24
CA LEU A 1175 17.07 -1.02 21.37
C LEU A 1175 18.19 0.03 21.20
N SER A 1176 18.30 0.96 22.16
CA SER A 1176 19.19 2.12 22.08
C SER A 1176 20.37 2.01 23.04
N GLY A 1177 20.98 0.83 23.10
CA GLY A 1177 22.16 0.52 23.91
C GLY A 1177 21.90 -0.03 25.32
N GLY A 1178 20.64 -0.20 25.73
CA GLY A 1178 20.27 -0.89 26.98
C GLY A 1178 20.46 -2.40 26.92
N ARG A 1179 20.17 -3.10 28.03
CA ARG A 1179 20.30 -4.56 28.14
C ARG A 1179 18.98 -5.20 28.56
N ILE A 1180 18.58 -6.25 27.85
CA ILE A 1180 17.37 -7.03 28.15
C ILE A 1180 17.78 -8.48 28.36
N VAL A 1181 17.31 -9.09 29.45
CA VAL A 1181 17.50 -10.51 29.75
C VAL A 1181 16.13 -11.10 30.04
N VAL A 1182 15.75 -12.18 29.35
CA VAL A 1182 14.52 -12.93 29.62
C VAL A 1182 14.89 -14.37 29.90
N ARG A 1183 14.41 -14.93 31.02
CA ARG A 1183 14.61 -16.33 31.38
C ARG A 1183 13.31 -16.93 31.93
N PRO A 1184 13.06 -18.23 31.80
CA PRO A 1184 11.89 -18.85 32.40
C PRO A 1184 11.94 -18.82 33.93
N SER A 1185 10.78 -18.95 34.57
CA SER A 1185 10.70 -19.21 36.00
C SER A 1185 11.43 -20.51 36.35
N LEU A 1186 11.97 -20.60 37.57
CA LEU A 1186 12.51 -21.85 38.11
C LEU A 1186 11.43 -22.92 38.30
N ASP A 1187 10.16 -22.49 38.38
CA ASP A 1187 9.01 -23.39 38.53
C ASP A 1187 8.55 -24.00 37.21
N PHE A 1188 9.01 -23.48 36.06
CA PHE A 1188 8.62 -24.00 34.74
C PHE A 1188 9.18 -25.41 34.54
N ARG A 1189 8.30 -26.38 34.30
CA ARG A 1189 8.69 -27.79 34.16
C ARG A 1189 9.22 -28.17 32.77
N GLY A 1190 8.98 -27.33 31.76
CA GLY A 1190 9.45 -27.59 30.40
C GLY A 1190 10.94 -27.29 30.19
N GLU A 1191 11.53 -27.91 29.18
CA GLU A 1191 12.91 -27.65 28.78
C GLU A 1191 13.01 -26.28 28.10
N ALA A 1192 13.76 -25.34 28.70
CA ALA A 1192 13.83 -23.95 28.24
C ALA A 1192 14.19 -23.81 26.75
N VAL A 1193 15.14 -24.61 26.24
CA VAL A 1193 15.61 -24.54 24.84
C VAL A 1193 14.61 -25.10 23.82
N ARG A 1194 13.56 -25.79 24.28
CA ARG A 1194 12.49 -26.36 23.42
C ARG A 1194 11.17 -25.59 23.51
N ASN A 1195 11.18 -24.41 24.13
CA ASN A 1195 9.98 -23.62 24.36
C ASN A 1195 10.18 -22.17 23.93
N THR A 1196 9.08 -21.52 23.53
CA THR A 1196 9.10 -20.09 23.15
C THR A 1196 9.16 -19.22 24.41
N ILE A 1197 9.98 -18.18 24.39
CA ILE A 1197 10.15 -17.24 25.52
C ILE A 1197 9.89 -15.77 25.15
N VAL A 1198 10.02 -15.41 23.87
CA VAL A 1198 9.71 -14.08 23.33
C VAL A 1198 8.93 -14.21 22.03
N GLY A 1199 8.21 -13.15 21.65
CA GLY A 1199 7.40 -13.11 20.44
C GLY A 1199 8.15 -12.88 19.12
N ASN A 1200 7.45 -12.28 18.17
CA ASN A 1200 7.90 -11.95 16.82
C ASN A 1200 8.57 -10.57 16.77
N THR A 1201 9.30 -10.29 15.67
CA THR A 1201 9.92 -8.98 15.37
C THR A 1201 10.76 -8.42 16.54
N VAL A 1202 11.47 -9.31 17.22
CA VAL A 1202 12.40 -9.00 18.31
C VAL A 1202 13.55 -8.15 17.78
N MET A 1203 13.97 -7.14 18.54
CA MET A 1203 15.12 -6.26 18.21
C MET A 1203 14.99 -5.48 16.89
N TYR A 1204 13.76 -5.24 16.42
CA TYR A 1204 13.55 -4.53 15.16
C TYR A 1204 14.11 -3.10 15.20
N GLY A 1205 15.06 -2.81 14.31
CA GLY A 1205 15.68 -1.49 14.16
C GLY A 1205 16.65 -1.11 15.29
N ALA A 1206 17.16 -2.09 16.04
CA ALA A 1206 18.18 -1.92 17.07
C ALA A 1206 19.58 -1.64 16.51
#